data_AF-A0A8J4IW88-F1
#
_entry.id   AF-A0A8J4IW88-F1
#
_cell.length_a   1.000
_cell.length_b   1.000
_cell.length_c   1.000
_cell.angle_alpha   90.00
_cell.angle_beta   90.00
_cell.angle_gamma   90.00
#
_symmetry.space_group_name_H-M   'P 1'
#
loop_
_entity.id
_entity.type
_entity.pdbx_description
1 polymer ?
#
loop_
_entity_poly.entity_id
_entity_poly.type
_entity_poly.pdbx_seq_one_letter_code
_entity_poly.pdbx_strand_id
1 'polypeptide(L)'
;GHTTGPSLNNDKLYKFAYSAEVYVDRVKASLQKSAGYRISSGVDVNLLWRNPDNDDDQLIKIMIRDVQVENVNERPAAKNIFKGKSTEKIIGKEYLEALQRPIVLELVRGKVKNFYSHQNEPGFTQNIKRGLASLFQLQLHSGATREVDISGKCNTTYHVRQDQVTKIKALDSCEIEKQGFTSHNQILDVSTKATSATIYVLEDGFIKSIKAEENYVLLLNSRRKTGAKIVSKQRLELKSVQAGPGLIAGKQVASVVKTLDSSYVAVPLVAEPVKSECKKCPSLSEHWQSIREHMYPEKLSKAQAARSFLSFIQNIRKATKEEILQIIRSENKELLPQVVDAVTSAQTPASLEAVLEFLDFKDASASTLQERFLYACGFASHPNEILLKSLTAKFKGDIANEEIRETLVIVMGALIRKLCDREGCKLPAVVEAKRLILSRLEKAKKDDNVRMYLLALKNALLPEAIPLLLKYAESEEGQISNVAATALQRYDPSFLTKEVKETMNRIYHQNRKVHEKTVRTTAAAIILNSNPSYMEVKNILLSIGELPLEMSKYMLSMIQDILQFEMPSSKTVQQVLKDMRAHNYDRFSKMGSSSAYSGYITRGPDVSSTYSLDILYSGSGILRRSNMNIRIFDRNAELHASQVVIEAQGLESIIAATPDEGEENLDSFAGMSAILFDIQLRPVTFFQGYADLMSKMFSATGDPINVVKGLILLTDYSQEIQLQSGPRASTEFLGSLAIDISGGMEFSLWYRESKTNVKNRVAMFIAGNTEVDSFFIKTGMETTLEVETTLDFISTVQFSQYPFLVCMQMDRVESPFRRYVTKYESLPSGRRYTARRGKAELLAGNEYPLHQENSNMCRKVFGAKSDSSSNWF
;
A
#
# COMPACT_ATOMS: atom_id res chain seq x y z
N GLY A 1 -39.00 -22.77 -12.71
CA GLY A 1 -38.94 -21.88 -11.54
C GLY A 1 -39.89 -22.38 -10.48
N HIS A 2 -39.43 -23.34 -9.67
CA HIS A 2 -40.23 -24.14 -8.72
C HIS A 2 -39.86 -23.85 -7.25
N THR A 3 -39.38 -22.65 -6.94
CA THR A 3 -38.89 -22.33 -5.59
C THR A 3 -40.08 -22.02 -4.66
N THR A 4 -40.26 -22.82 -3.62
CA THR A 4 -41.15 -22.53 -2.49
C THR A 4 -40.34 -22.05 -1.27
N GLY A 5 -40.98 -21.22 -0.44
CA GLY A 5 -40.41 -20.65 0.79
C GLY A 5 -41.21 -21.00 2.04
N PRO A 6 -40.89 -20.40 3.19
CA PRO A 6 -41.60 -20.65 4.44
C PRO A 6 -43.04 -20.10 4.35
N SER A 7 -44.05 -20.95 4.51
CA SER A 7 -45.46 -20.54 4.56
C SER A 7 -45.91 -20.40 6.02
N LEU A 8 -46.47 -19.24 6.39
CA LEU A 8 -47.08 -19.08 7.71
C LEU A 8 -48.51 -19.61 7.71
N ASN A 9 -48.94 -20.16 8.85
CA ASN A 9 -50.32 -20.58 9.02
C ASN A 9 -51.23 -19.36 9.27
N ASN A 10 -52.47 -19.45 8.80
CA ASN A 10 -53.48 -18.44 9.03
C ASN A 10 -53.79 -18.34 10.52
N ASP A 11 -54.11 -17.13 10.99
CA ASP A 11 -54.58 -16.85 12.35
C ASP A 11 -53.62 -17.33 13.45
N LYS A 12 -52.32 -17.39 13.14
CA LYS A 12 -51.24 -17.74 14.09
C LYS A 12 -50.29 -16.57 14.28
N LEU A 13 -49.86 -16.41 15.53
CA LEU A 13 -48.78 -15.52 15.95
C LEU A 13 -47.57 -16.35 16.37
N TYR A 14 -46.46 -16.20 15.66
CA TYR A 14 -45.21 -16.88 15.94
C TYR A 14 -44.33 -15.98 16.79
N LYS A 15 -43.94 -16.46 17.98
CA LYS A 15 -43.04 -15.73 18.88
C LYS A 15 -41.64 -16.32 18.81
N PHE A 16 -40.69 -15.51 18.36
CA PHE A 16 -39.29 -15.87 18.27
C PHE A 16 -38.46 -15.14 19.33
N ALA A 17 -37.36 -15.76 19.76
CA ALA A 17 -36.25 -15.06 20.40
C ALA A 17 -35.20 -14.76 19.32
N TYR A 18 -34.81 -13.49 19.22
CA TYR A 18 -33.77 -13.02 18.32
C TYR A 18 -32.56 -12.56 19.11
N SER A 19 -31.37 -12.89 18.61
CA SER A 19 -30.11 -12.35 19.10
C SER A 19 -29.17 -12.06 17.94
N ALA A 20 -28.54 -10.89 17.97
CA ALA A 20 -27.45 -10.52 17.09
C ALA A 20 -26.23 -10.13 17.94
N GLU A 21 -25.11 -10.80 17.71
CA GLU A 21 -23.87 -10.57 18.44
C GLU A 21 -22.72 -10.28 17.47
N VAL A 22 -21.89 -9.32 17.83
CA VAL A 22 -20.71 -8.92 17.05
C VAL A 22 -19.47 -9.02 17.92
N TYR A 23 -18.41 -9.59 17.35
CA TYR A 23 -17.10 -9.71 17.96
C TYR A 23 -16.04 -9.10 17.06
N VAL A 24 -15.13 -8.35 17.66
CA VAL A 24 -13.93 -7.82 17.01
C VAL A 24 -12.69 -8.27 17.80
N ASP A 25 -11.77 -8.93 17.13
CA ASP A 25 -10.51 -9.38 17.72
C ASP A 25 -9.41 -9.61 16.67
N ARG A 26 -8.26 -10.10 17.11
CA ARG A 26 -7.19 -10.61 16.24
C ARG A 26 -7.59 -11.96 15.66
N VAL A 27 -7.09 -12.26 14.46
CA VAL A 27 -7.46 -13.45 13.66
C VAL A 27 -7.34 -14.79 14.41
N LYS A 28 -6.33 -14.96 15.26
CA LYS A 28 -6.09 -16.21 16.04
C LYS A 28 -6.53 -16.11 17.51
N ALA A 29 -7.29 -15.10 17.90
CA ALA A 29 -7.73 -14.93 19.27
C ALA A 29 -9.01 -15.73 19.56
N SER A 30 -9.13 -16.23 20.80
CA SER A 30 -10.37 -16.80 21.31
C SER A 30 -11.45 -15.72 21.49
N LEU A 31 -12.71 -16.03 21.14
CA LEU A 31 -13.83 -15.10 21.29
C LEU A 31 -14.06 -14.62 22.74
N GLN A 32 -13.61 -15.40 23.73
CA GLN A 32 -13.75 -15.13 25.18
C GLN A 32 -13.10 -13.82 25.67
N LYS A 33 -12.20 -13.22 24.89
CA LYS A 33 -11.51 -11.95 25.24
C LYS A 33 -11.71 -10.85 24.20
N SER A 34 -12.66 -11.03 23.29
CA SER A 34 -12.95 -10.10 22.20
C SER A 34 -13.73 -8.89 22.70
N ALA A 35 -13.68 -7.80 21.94
CA ALA A 35 -14.58 -6.67 22.13
C ALA A 35 -15.87 -6.94 21.35
N GLY A 36 -17.01 -6.51 21.88
CA GLY A 36 -18.27 -6.75 21.20
C GLY A 36 -19.50 -6.44 22.04
N TYR A 37 -20.66 -6.58 21.42
CA TYR A 37 -21.95 -6.40 22.07
C TYR A 37 -22.98 -7.37 21.48
N ARG A 38 -24.01 -7.64 22.27
CA ARG A 38 -25.15 -8.48 21.93
C ARG A 38 -26.42 -7.66 22.00
N ILE A 39 -27.23 -7.72 20.97
CA ILE A 39 -28.61 -7.24 20.94
C ILE A 39 -29.50 -8.48 21.05
N SER A 40 -30.43 -8.48 22.00
CA SER A 40 -31.43 -9.54 22.14
C SER A 40 -32.83 -8.94 22.18
N SER A 41 -33.80 -9.63 21.61
CA SER A 41 -35.19 -9.16 21.55
C SER A 41 -36.15 -10.33 21.38
N GLY A 42 -37.41 -10.11 21.77
CA GLY A 42 -38.54 -10.88 21.26
C GLY A 42 -38.87 -10.44 19.83
N VAL A 43 -39.33 -11.35 18.98
CA VAL A 43 -39.82 -11.02 17.64
C VAL A 43 -41.14 -11.73 17.41
N ASP A 44 -42.18 -10.93 17.17
CA ASP A 44 -43.52 -11.39 16.84
C ASP A 44 -43.68 -11.38 15.32
N VAL A 45 -44.10 -12.50 14.75
CA VAL A 45 -44.37 -12.64 13.32
C VAL A 45 -45.75 -13.20 13.09
N ASN A 46 -46.54 -12.55 12.24
CA ASN A 46 -47.85 -13.06 11.85
C ASN A 46 -48.14 -12.77 10.37
N LEU A 47 -48.99 -13.60 9.77
CA LEU A 47 -49.49 -13.41 8.43
C LEU A 47 -50.57 -12.32 8.44
N LEU A 48 -50.51 -11.37 7.51
CA LEU A 48 -51.51 -10.31 7.34
C LEU A 48 -52.43 -10.57 6.14
N TRP A 49 -51.86 -11.09 5.06
CA TRP A 49 -52.56 -11.30 3.80
C TRP A 49 -51.89 -12.41 3.00
N ARG A 50 -52.68 -13.14 2.22
CA ARG A 50 -52.24 -14.10 1.21
C ARG A 50 -52.98 -13.80 -0.07
N ASN A 51 -52.28 -13.88 -1.20
CA ASN A 51 -52.87 -13.61 -2.50
C ASN A 51 -53.91 -14.68 -2.84
N PRO A 52 -55.17 -14.30 -3.15
CA PRO A 52 -56.21 -15.25 -3.52
C PRO A 52 -55.89 -16.07 -4.78
N ASP A 53 -55.05 -15.54 -5.67
CA ASP A 53 -54.70 -16.16 -6.95
C ASP A 53 -53.35 -16.90 -6.90
N ASN A 54 -52.57 -16.74 -5.82
CA ASN A 54 -51.24 -17.33 -5.69
C ASN A 54 -50.84 -17.49 -4.21
N ASP A 55 -51.01 -18.69 -3.65
CA ASP A 55 -50.76 -18.94 -2.22
C ASP A 55 -49.31 -18.69 -1.76
N ASP A 56 -48.34 -18.69 -2.69
CA ASP A 56 -46.92 -18.40 -2.44
C ASP A 56 -46.59 -16.90 -2.36
N ASP A 57 -47.58 -16.02 -2.58
CA ASP A 57 -47.49 -14.57 -2.40
C ASP A 57 -48.19 -14.16 -1.10
N GLN A 58 -47.38 -13.80 -0.10
CA GLN A 58 -47.83 -13.56 1.27
C GLN A 58 -47.22 -12.29 1.85
N LEU A 59 -48.01 -11.62 2.69
CA LEU A 59 -47.62 -10.41 3.39
C LEU A 59 -47.51 -10.70 4.89
N ILE A 60 -46.30 -10.61 5.44
CA ILE A 60 -46.06 -10.86 6.86
C ILE A 60 -45.74 -9.57 7.61
N LYS A 61 -46.18 -9.50 8.87
CA LYS A 61 -45.80 -8.44 9.81
C LYS A 61 -44.74 -8.97 10.76
N ILE A 62 -43.68 -8.21 10.98
CA ILE A 62 -42.62 -8.52 11.94
C ILE A 62 -42.53 -7.35 12.93
N MET A 63 -42.55 -7.66 14.23
CA MET A 63 -42.48 -6.67 15.30
C MET A 63 -41.41 -7.08 16.33
N ILE A 64 -40.48 -6.17 16.61
CA ILE A 64 -39.42 -6.37 17.60
C ILE A 64 -39.92 -5.90 18.97
N ARG A 65 -39.71 -6.70 20.01
CA ARG A 65 -40.11 -6.42 21.39
C ARG A 65 -38.97 -6.67 22.36
N ASP A 66 -39.06 -6.09 23.56
CA ASP A 66 -38.18 -6.40 24.69
C ASP A 66 -36.68 -6.33 24.35
N VAL A 67 -36.28 -5.26 23.63
CA VAL A 67 -34.90 -5.08 23.19
C VAL A 67 -33.98 -4.89 24.40
N GLN A 68 -32.89 -5.64 24.44
CA GLN A 68 -31.84 -5.57 25.42
C GLN A 68 -30.48 -5.51 24.72
N VAL A 69 -29.54 -4.77 25.33
CA VAL A 69 -28.17 -4.64 24.85
C VAL A 69 -27.21 -5.03 25.97
N GLU A 70 -26.34 -5.98 25.69
CA GLU A 70 -25.47 -6.61 26.67
C GLU A 70 -24.04 -6.77 26.16
N ASN A 71 -23.10 -7.03 27.06
CA ASN A 71 -21.74 -7.41 26.65
C ASN A 71 -21.76 -8.87 26.14
N VAL A 72 -21.01 -9.14 25.07
CA VAL A 72 -20.79 -10.53 24.61
C VAL A 72 -19.88 -11.33 25.55
N ASN A 73 -19.04 -10.65 26.32
CA ASN A 73 -18.11 -11.24 27.27
C ASN A 73 -18.34 -10.62 28.64
N GLU A 74 -18.31 -11.43 29.69
CA GLU A 74 -18.44 -10.93 31.06
C GLU A 74 -17.35 -9.88 31.36
N ARG A 75 -17.79 -8.72 31.85
CA ARG A 75 -16.91 -7.63 32.25
C ARG A 75 -17.04 -7.43 33.75
N PRO A 76 -15.93 -7.16 34.47
CA PRO A 76 -16.01 -6.69 35.85
C PRO A 76 -16.96 -5.50 35.96
N ALA A 77 -17.71 -5.41 37.05
CA ALA A 77 -18.75 -4.39 37.24
C ALA A 77 -18.29 -2.95 36.95
N ALA A 78 -17.06 -2.60 37.31
CA ALA A 78 -16.49 -1.28 37.06
C ALA A 78 -16.23 -0.99 35.56
N LYS A 79 -15.99 -2.04 34.76
CA LYS A 79 -15.64 -1.98 33.34
C LYS A 79 -16.82 -2.28 32.40
N ASN A 80 -17.96 -2.71 32.93
CA ASN A 80 -19.19 -2.92 32.16
C ASN A 80 -19.82 -1.57 31.79
N ILE A 81 -19.86 -1.26 30.49
CA ILE A 81 -20.40 0.00 29.97
C ILE A 81 -21.93 0.14 30.13
N PHE A 82 -22.65 -0.98 30.23
CA PHE A 82 -24.12 -1.03 30.35
C PHE A 82 -24.61 -1.00 31.79
N LYS A 83 -23.75 -1.30 32.78
CA LYS A 83 -24.16 -1.39 34.19
C LYS A 83 -24.85 -0.10 34.67
N GLY A 84 -26.07 -0.22 35.21
CA GLY A 84 -26.85 0.89 35.76
C GLY A 84 -27.58 1.75 34.71
N LYS A 85 -27.69 1.29 33.46
CA LYS A 85 -28.44 1.96 32.39
C LYS A 85 -29.58 1.07 31.89
N SER A 86 -30.75 1.67 31.69
CA SER A 86 -31.85 1.03 30.95
C SER A 86 -31.54 1.00 29.45
N THR A 87 -32.18 0.10 28.70
CA THR A 87 -32.08 0.05 27.23
C THR A 87 -32.41 1.40 26.60
N GLU A 88 -33.43 2.10 27.10
CA GLU A 88 -33.83 3.43 26.63
C GLU A 88 -32.71 4.47 26.78
N LYS A 89 -31.91 4.42 27.86
CA LYS A 89 -30.75 5.31 28.05
C LYS A 89 -29.55 4.91 27.19
N ILE A 90 -29.49 3.68 26.70
CA ILE A 90 -28.41 3.19 25.84
C ILE A 90 -28.71 3.55 24.39
N ILE A 91 -29.88 3.16 23.88
CA ILE A 91 -30.30 3.33 22.49
C ILE A 91 -30.85 4.74 22.23
N GLY A 92 -31.48 5.35 23.24
CA GLY A 92 -32.28 6.57 23.10
C GLY A 92 -33.75 6.24 22.85
N LYS A 93 -34.65 7.04 23.43
CA LYS A 93 -36.11 6.81 23.38
C LYS A 93 -36.64 6.73 21.95
N GLU A 94 -36.33 7.73 21.13
CA GLU A 94 -36.76 7.82 19.73
C GLU A 94 -36.30 6.61 18.89
N TYR A 95 -35.03 6.19 19.05
CA TYR A 95 -34.47 5.07 18.31
C TYR A 95 -35.04 3.72 18.77
N LEU A 96 -35.31 3.57 20.07
CA LEU A 96 -35.92 2.36 20.63
C LEU A 96 -37.38 2.23 20.15
N GLU A 97 -38.15 3.31 20.19
CA GLU A 97 -39.51 3.34 19.64
C GLU A 97 -39.50 3.02 18.15
N ALA A 98 -38.60 3.63 17.37
CA ALA A 98 -38.44 3.33 15.96
C ALA A 98 -38.07 1.85 15.74
N LEU A 99 -37.21 1.25 16.56
CA LEU A 99 -36.81 -0.16 16.41
C LEU A 99 -37.97 -1.13 16.70
N GLN A 100 -38.84 -0.77 17.64
CA GLN A 100 -40.01 -1.55 18.04
C GLN A 100 -41.21 -1.38 17.10
N ARG A 101 -41.22 -0.33 16.27
CA ARG A 101 -42.27 -0.17 15.24
C ARG A 101 -42.25 -1.36 14.27
N PRO A 102 -43.43 -1.90 13.93
CA PRO A 102 -43.53 -3.04 13.04
C PRO A 102 -43.05 -2.73 11.62
N ILE A 103 -42.60 -3.77 10.94
CA ILE A 103 -42.29 -3.77 9.51
C ILE A 103 -43.16 -4.79 8.80
N VAL A 104 -43.35 -4.59 7.50
CA VAL A 104 -44.14 -5.49 6.67
C VAL A 104 -43.30 -5.98 5.49
N LEU A 105 -43.38 -7.28 5.20
CA LEU A 105 -42.56 -7.94 4.19
C LEU A 105 -43.48 -8.70 3.21
N GLU A 106 -43.37 -8.37 1.92
CA GLU A 106 -44.02 -9.13 0.85
C GLU A 106 -43.06 -10.22 0.39
N LEU A 107 -43.43 -11.47 0.64
CA LEU A 107 -42.69 -12.66 0.27
C LEU A 107 -43.40 -13.34 -0.90
N VAL A 108 -42.71 -13.44 -2.03
CA VAL A 108 -43.16 -14.18 -3.20
C VAL A 108 -42.21 -15.35 -3.42
N ARG A 109 -42.73 -16.58 -3.37
CA ARG A 109 -41.92 -17.81 -3.57
C ARG A 109 -40.72 -17.89 -2.61
N GLY A 110 -40.88 -17.40 -1.39
CA GLY A 110 -39.84 -17.36 -0.36
C GLY A 110 -38.80 -16.24 -0.51
N LYS A 111 -38.94 -15.36 -1.50
CA LYS A 111 -38.05 -14.21 -1.72
C LYS A 111 -38.74 -12.91 -1.35
N VAL A 112 -37.98 -11.95 -0.83
CA VAL A 112 -38.50 -10.62 -0.56
C VAL A 112 -38.70 -9.87 -1.86
N LYS A 113 -39.93 -9.48 -2.14
CA LYS A 113 -40.27 -8.62 -3.28
C LYS A 113 -40.31 -7.16 -2.87
N ASN A 114 -40.99 -6.84 -1.77
CA ASN A 114 -41.07 -5.49 -1.21
C ASN A 114 -40.88 -5.52 0.31
N PHE A 115 -40.19 -4.51 0.82
CA PHE A 115 -40.00 -4.25 2.25
C PHE A 115 -40.67 -2.91 2.59
N TYR A 116 -41.60 -2.92 3.52
CA TYR A 116 -42.38 -1.74 3.90
C TYR A 116 -42.00 -1.32 5.32
N SER A 117 -41.64 -0.04 5.46
CA SER A 117 -41.37 0.60 6.75
C SER A 117 -41.95 2.02 6.76
N HIS A 118 -41.91 2.68 7.92
CA HIS A 118 -42.30 4.08 8.03
C HIS A 118 -41.24 5.01 7.43
N GLN A 119 -41.70 6.08 6.77
CA GLN A 119 -40.83 7.01 6.01
C GLN A 119 -39.82 7.79 6.88
N ASN A 120 -40.22 8.18 8.10
CA ASN A 120 -39.42 9.01 9.01
C ASN A 120 -38.65 8.19 10.07
N GLU A 121 -38.12 7.02 9.70
CA GLU A 121 -37.27 6.24 10.61
C GLU A 121 -35.78 6.49 10.36
N PRO A 122 -34.94 6.55 11.40
CA PRO A 122 -33.49 6.64 11.23
C PRO A 122 -32.94 5.46 10.42
N GLY A 123 -32.14 5.73 9.38
CA GLY A 123 -31.60 4.69 8.47
C GLY A 123 -30.83 3.58 9.20
N PHE A 124 -30.18 3.90 10.32
CA PHE A 124 -29.51 2.90 11.16
C PHE A 124 -30.49 1.88 11.77
N THR A 125 -31.61 2.35 12.32
CA THR A 125 -32.65 1.50 12.88
C THR A 125 -33.31 0.64 11.80
N GLN A 126 -33.52 1.23 10.61
CA GLN A 126 -33.98 0.48 9.45
C GLN A 126 -32.99 -0.61 9.03
N ASN A 127 -31.67 -0.38 9.11
CA ASN A 127 -30.67 -1.40 8.78
C ASN A 127 -30.72 -2.61 9.74
N ILE A 128 -30.94 -2.42 11.04
CA ILE A 128 -31.18 -3.55 11.97
C ILE A 128 -32.44 -4.34 11.56
N LYS A 129 -33.52 -3.64 11.24
CA LYS A 129 -34.78 -4.25 10.78
C LYS A 129 -34.60 -5.00 9.45
N ARG A 130 -33.88 -4.44 8.49
CA ARG A 130 -33.49 -5.08 7.21
C ARG A 130 -32.69 -6.35 7.45
N GLY A 131 -31.77 -6.34 8.43
CA GLY A 131 -30.97 -7.51 8.80
C GLY A 131 -31.80 -8.66 9.34
N LEU A 132 -32.79 -8.36 10.19
CA LEU A 132 -33.78 -9.34 10.66
C LEU A 132 -34.69 -9.83 9.53
N ALA A 133 -35.24 -8.91 8.73
CA ALA A 133 -36.12 -9.23 7.60
C ALA A 133 -35.44 -10.14 6.56
N SER A 134 -34.15 -9.90 6.30
CA SER A 134 -33.32 -10.69 5.37
C SER A 134 -33.22 -12.17 5.77
N LEU A 135 -33.39 -12.51 7.05
CA LEU A 135 -33.36 -13.91 7.51
C LEU A 135 -34.58 -14.69 7.00
N PHE A 136 -35.72 -14.05 6.74
CA PHE A 136 -36.94 -14.71 6.25
C PHE A 136 -36.88 -15.07 4.75
N GLN A 137 -35.81 -14.68 4.05
CA GLN A 137 -35.57 -15.07 2.66
C GLN A 137 -34.92 -16.46 2.58
N LEU A 138 -35.71 -17.45 2.14
CA LEU A 138 -35.33 -18.87 2.14
C LEU A 138 -35.80 -19.56 0.86
N GLN A 139 -35.08 -20.60 0.47
CA GLN A 139 -35.43 -21.50 -0.63
C GLN A 139 -35.38 -22.94 -0.14
N LEU A 140 -36.43 -23.71 -0.41
CA LEU A 140 -36.51 -25.13 -0.01
C LEU A 140 -35.93 -26.10 -1.06
N HIS A 141 -35.25 -25.58 -2.09
CA HIS A 141 -34.64 -26.38 -3.15
C HIS A 141 -33.16 -26.01 -3.30
N SER A 142 -32.32 -27.02 -3.49
CA SER A 142 -30.88 -26.82 -3.74
C SER A 142 -30.66 -26.11 -5.08
N GLY A 143 -29.71 -25.18 -5.12
CA GLY A 143 -29.37 -24.44 -6.33
C GLY A 143 -28.68 -23.11 -6.05
N ALA A 144 -28.09 -22.53 -7.09
CA ALA A 144 -27.51 -21.20 -7.05
C ALA A 144 -28.49 -20.17 -7.63
N THR A 145 -28.63 -19.03 -6.97
CA THR A 145 -29.47 -17.91 -7.42
C THR A 145 -28.88 -16.57 -7.00
N ARG A 146 -29.23 -15.50 -7.70
CA ARG A 146 -28.94 -14.13 -7.26
C ARG A 146 -30.07 -13.65 -6.36
N GLU A 147 -29.69 -13.02 -5.25
CA GLU A 147 -30.63 -12.52 -4.25
C GLU A 147 -30.30 -11.11 -3.84
N VAL A 148 -31.34 -10.32 -3.55
CA VAL A 148 -31.21 -9.02 -2.91
C VAL A 148 -31.52 -9.20 -1.44
N ASP A 149 -30.62 -8.75 -0.58
CA ASP A 149 -30.85 -8.58 0.85
C ASP A 149 -30.09 -7.36 1.38
N ILE A 150 -29.98 -7.22 2.70
CA ILE A 150 -29.26 -6.09 3.30
C ILE A 150 -27.82 -5.91 2.76
N SER A 151 -27.16 -6.99 2.36
CA SER A 151 -25.79 -6.96 1.82
C SER A 151 -25.74 -6.53 0.34
N GLY A 152 -26.87 -6.17 -0.27
CA GLY A 152 -26.97 -5.86 -1.70
C GLY A 152 -27.39 -7.06 -2.53
N LYS A 153 -27.05 -7.04 -3.82
CA LYS A 153 -27.37 -8.12 -4.76
C LYS A 153 -26.23 -9.12 -4.90
N CYS A 154 -26.35 -10.29 -4.29
CA CYS A 154 -25.27 -11.27 -4.14
C CYS A 154 -25.61 -12.61 -4.81
N ASN A 155 -24.59 -13.37 -5.18
CA ASN A 155 -24.74 -14.78 -5.54
C ASN A 155 -24.88 -15.63 -4.27
N THR A 156 -25.91 -16.47 -4.23
CA THR A 156 -26.24 -17.32 -3.09
C THR A 156 -26.41 -18.76 -3.54
N THR A 157 -25.93 -19.71 -2.74
CA THR A 157 -26.04 -21.15 -2.99
C THR A 157 -26.80 -21.80 -1.84
N TYR A 158 -27.82 -22.58 -2.18
CA TYR A 158 -28.62 -23.34 -1.22
C TYR A 158 -28.27 -24.82 -1.29
N HIS A 159 -28.03 -25.41 -0.13
CA HIS A 159 -27.91 -26.85 0.07
C HIS A 159 -29.01 -27.32 1.01
N VAL A 160 -29.95 -28.07 0.47
CA VAL A 160 -31.11 -28.59 1.20
C VAL A 160 -30.87 -30.04 1.59
N ARG A 161 -31.06 -30.34 2.87
CA ARG A 161 -31.19 -31.67 3.47
C ARG A 161 -32.59 -31.76 4.11
N GLN A 162 -33.06 -32.97 4.46
CA GLN A 162 -34.43 -33.21 4.94
C GLN A 162 -35.02 -32.06 5.79
N ASP A 163 -34.43 -31.77 6.96
CA ASP A 163 -34.93 -30.73 7.87
C ASP A 163 -33.98 -29.53 8.03
N GLN A 164 -32.98 -29.41 7.13
CA GLN A 164 -31.95 -28.39 7.25
C GLN A 164 -31.59 -27.77 5.90
N VAL A 165 -31.63 -26.45 5.83
CA VAL A 165 -31.18 -25.69 4.66
C VAL A 165 -29.95 -24.88 5.02
N THR A 166 -28.89 -25.00 4.22
CA THR A 166 -27.69 -24.17 4.35
C THR A 166 -27.63 -23.20 3.19
N LYS A 167 -27.70 -21.90 3.49
CA LYS A 167 -27.51 -20.79 2.55
C LYS A 167 -26.08 -20.29 2.68
N ILE A 168 -25.32 -20.30 1.59
CA ILE A 168 -23.96 -19.76 1.51
C ILE A 168 -24.01 -18.53 0.60
N LYS A 169 -23.55 -17.39 1.11
CA LYS A 169 -23.51 -16.12 0.35
C LYS A 169 -22.07 -15.82 -0.07
N ALA A 170 -21.86 -15.60 -1.36
CA ALA A 170 -20.57 -15.17 -1.91
C ALA A 170 -20.45 -13.64 -1.80
N LEU A 171 -19.89 -13.15 -0.70
CA LEU A 171 -19.81 -11.72 -0.38
C LEU A 171 -19.01 -10.90 -1.42
N ASP A 172 -18.04 -11.53 -2.08
CA ASP A 172 -17.25 -10.88 -3.14
C ASP A 172 -18.09 -10.51 -4.38
N SER A 173 -19.20 -11.23 -4.60
CA SER A 173 -20.13 -11.02 -5.73
C SER A 173 -21.24 -9.98 -5.46
N CYS A 174 -21.29 -9.42 -4.24
CA CYS A 174 -22.34 -8.49 -3.85
C CYS A 174 -22.19 -7.14 -4.54
N GLU A 175 -23.23 -6.73 -5.28
CA GLU A 175 -23.39 -5.39 -5.84
C GLU A 175 -24.03 -4.49 -4.76
N ILE A 176 -23.22 -3.65 -4.13
CA ILE A 176 -23.60 -2.58 -3.19
C ILE A 176 -22.61 -1.42 -3.37
N GLU A 177 -23.01 -0.20 -3.04
CA GLU A 177 -22.10 0.95 -3.02
C GLU A 177 -21.01 0.71 -1.98
N LYS A 178 -19.82 0.29 -2.42
CA LYS A 178 -18.66 0.05 -1.56
C LYS A 178 -17.90 1.36 -1.42
N GLN A 179 -17.89 1.93 -0.22
CA GLN A 179 -17.03 3.06 0.12
C GLN A 179 -15.69 2.52 0.63
N GLY A 180 -14.60 2.96 0.02
CA GLY A 180 -13.26 2.50 0.37
C GLY A 180 -12.26 2.59 -0.78
N PHE A 181 -11.01 2.34 -0.46
CA PHE A 181 -9.89 2.26 -1.39
C PHE A 181 -8.87 1.25 -0.87
N THR A 182 -8.21 0.59 -1.80
CA THR A 182 -7.10 -0.34 -1.53
C THR A 182 -5.84 0.19 -2.16
N SER A 183 -4.67 -0.37 -1.81
CA SER A 183 -3.41 -0.02 -2.48
C SER A 183 -3.29 -0.72 -3.84
N HIS A 184 -2.47 -0.17 -4.75
CA HIS A 184 -2.15 -0.83 -6.03
C HIS A 184 -1.11 -1.93 -5.84
N ASN A 185 -0.24 -1.79 -4.85
CA ASN A 185 0.83 -2.74 -4.57
C ASN A 185 0.34 -3.78 -3.55
N GLN A 186 0.33 -5.06 -3.95
CA GLN A 186 -0.14 -6.16 -3.11
C GLN A 186 0.62 -6.27 -1.77
N ILE A 187 1.91 -5.98 -1.72
CA ILE A 187 2.71 -6.06 -0.47
C ILE A 187 2.24 -5.02 0.56
N LEU A 188 1.87 -3.83 0.08
CA LEU A 188 1.42 -2.71 0.91
C LEU A 188 -0.08 -2.73 1.19
N ASP A 189 -0.82 -3.70 0.61
CA ASP A 189 -2.27 -3.81 0.72
C ASP A 189 -2.73 -4.78 1.84
N VAL A 190 -4.04 -4.87 2.04
CA VAL A 190 -4.68 -5.74 3.02
C VAL A 190 -5.47 -6.84 2.31
N SER A 191 -5.08 -8.09 2.53
CA SER A 191 -5.87 -9.23 2.08
C SER A 191 -7.14 -9.37 2.92
N THR A 192 -8.28 -9.48 2.24
CA THR A 192 -9.58 -9.72 2.87
C THR A 192 -10.10 -11.10 2.53
N LYS A 193 -10.70 -11.76 3.52
CA LYS A 193 -11.45 -13.01 3.31
C LYS A 193 -12.77 -12.91 4.06
N ALA A 194 -13.86 -12.98 3.31
CA ALA A 194 -15.21 -12.87 3.83
C ALA A 194 -15.97 -14.18 3.63
N THR A 195 -16.73 -14.62 4.64
CA THR A 195 -17.61 -15.79 4.55
C THR A 195 -18.93 -15.49 5.24
N SER A 196 -20.05 -15.77 4.59
CA SER A 196 -21.38 -15.70 5.18
C SER A 196 -22.13 -17.01 4.94
N ALA A 197 -22.56 -17.64 6.02
CA ALA A 197 -23.35 -18.86 6.00
C ALA A 197 -24.55 -18.72 6.93
N THR A 198 -25.72 -19.16 6.46
CA THR A 198 -26.95 -19.19 7.25
C THR A 198 -27.52 -20.60 7.24
N ILE A 199 -27.72 -21.16 8.42
CA ILE A 199 -28.28 -22.50 8.62
C ILE A 199 -29.71 -22.34 9.14
N TYR A 200 -30.65 -22.91 8.42
CA TYR A 200 -32.06 -22.99 8.76
C TYR A 200 -32.37 -24.40 9.21
N VAL A 201 -33.03 -24.54 10.36
CA VAL A 201 -33.61 -25.80 10.84
C VAL A 201 -35.11 -25.68 10.73
N LEU A 202 -35.72 -26.61 10.01
CA LEU A 202 -37.15 -26.65 9.73
C LEU A 202 -37.83 -27.71 10.59
N GLU A 203 -39.09 -27.48 10.94
CA GLU A 203 -39.98 -28.44 11.59
C GLU A 203 -41.35 -28.29 10.94
N ASP A 204 -41.90 -29.38 10.39
CA ASP A 204 -43.13 -29.38 9.60
C ASP A 204 -43.13 -28.35 8.44
N GLY A 205 -41.97 -28.16 7.80
CA GLY A 205 -41.79 -27.20 6.69
C GLY A 205 -41.69 -25.73 7.12
N PHE A 206 -41.77 -25.42 8.42
CA PHE A 206 -41.64 -24.06 8.95
C PHE A 206 -40.31 -23.84 9.71
N ILE A 207 -39.90 -22.57 9.85
CA ILE A 207 -38.62 -22.21 10.49
C ILE A 207 -38.70 -22.42 12.01
N LYS A 208 -38.00 -23.45 12.51
CA LYS A 208 -37.78 -23.67 13.95
C LYS A 208 -36.64 -22.81 14.48
N SER A 209 -35.51 -22.77 13.76
CA SER A 209 -34.39 -21.91 14.11
C SER A 209 -33.55 -21.48 12.92
N ILE A 210 -32.94 -20.31 13.03
CA ILE A 210 -31.97 -19.76 12.07
C ILE A 210 -30.69 -19.44 12.82
N LYS A 211 -29.55 -19.83 12.26
CA LYS A 211 -28.20 -19.47 12.71
C LYS A 211 -27.42 -18.91 11.54
N ALA A 212 -27.20 -17.60 11.53
CA ALA A 212 -26.33 -16.94 10.56
C ALA A 212 -24.98 -16.63 11.22
N GLU A 213 -23.90 -16.91 10.51
CA GLU A 213 -22.55 -16.50 10.90
C GLU A 213 -21.85 -15.86 9.70
N GLU A 214 -21.33 -14.66 9.94
CA GLU A 214 -20.57 -13.87 8.99
C GLU A 214 -19.20 -13.57 9.59
N ASN A 215 -18.14 -13.91 8.84
CA ASN A 215 -16.76 -13.69 9.26
C ASN A 215 -16.04 -12.83 8.22
N TYR A 216 -15.35 -11.79 8.69
CA TYR A 216 -14.38 -11.03 7.90
C TYR A 216 -13.01 -11.18 8.54
N VAL A 217 -12.02 -11.61 7.75
CA VAL A 217 -10.62 -11.73 8.15
C VAL A 217 -9.81 -10.75 7.30
N LEU A 218 -9.13 -9.84 7.98
CA LEU A 218 -8.34 -8.75 7.40
C LEU A 218 -6.89 -8.95 7.81
N LEU A 219 -5.98 -9.06 6.83
CA LEU A 219 -4.56 -9.35 7.05
C LEU A 219 -3.70 -8.37 6.28
N LEU A 220 -2.81 -7.66 6.98
CA LEU A 220 -1.79 -6.85 6.32
C LEU A 220 -0.77 -7.77 5.63
N ASN A 221 -0.58 -7.62 4.31
CA ASN A 221 0.25 -8.54 3.53
C ASN A 221 1.72 -8.49 3.95
N SER A 222 2.25 -7.28 4.17
CA SER A 222 3.61 -7.07 4.68
C SER A 222 3.86 -7.69 6.06
N ARG A 223 2.81 -7.99 6.84
CA ARG A 223 2.90 -8.66 8.14
C ARG A 223 1.58 -9.30 8.55
N ARG A 224 1.38 -10.58 8.20
CA ARG A 224 0.12 -11.32 8.45
C ARG A 224 -0.22 -11.50 9.94
N LYS A 225 0.75 -11.30 10.85
CA LYS A 225 0.49 -11.25 12.30
C LYS A 225 -0.30 -10.00 12.73
N THR A 226 -0.28 -8.94 11.92
CA THR A 226 -1.08 -7.73 12.08
C THR A 226 -2.37 -7.91 11.27
N GLY A 227 -3.48 -8.17 11.96
CA GLY A 227 -4.76 -8.38 11.31
C GLY A 227 -5.91 -8.39 12.28
N ALA A 228 -7.11 -8.25 11.74
CA ALA A 228 -8.36 -8.18 12.47
C ALA A 228 -9.35 -9.23 11.97
N LYS A 229 -10.24 -9.66 12.86
CA LYS A 229 -11.36 -10.53 12.55
C LYS A 229 -12.63 -9.92 13.12
N ILE A 230 -13.63 -9.78 12.27
CA ILE A 230 -14.99 -9.47 12.66
C ILE A 230 -15.79 -10.76 12.56
N VAL A 231 -16.55 -11.08 13.60
CA VAL A 231 -17.52 -12.18 13.61
C VAL A 231 -18.88 -11.61 13.98
N SER A 232 -19.84 -11.70 13.08
CA SER A 232 -21.23 -11.32 13.30
C SER A 232 -22.07 -12.59 13.30
N LYS A 233 -22.89 -12.80 14.33
CA LYS A 233 -23.79 -13.94 14.42
C LYS A 233 -25.20 -13.46 14.65
N GLN A 234 -26.16 -14.11 13.99
CA GLN A 234 -27.57 -13.94 14.25
C GLN A 234 -28.19 -15.29 14.61
N ARG A 235 -29.05 -15.29 15.63
CA ARG A 235 -29.81 -16.45 16.06
C ARG A 235 -31.28 -16.07 16.17
N LEU A 236 -32.14 -16.81 15.50
CA LEU A 236 -33.59 -16.67 15.61
C LEU A 236 -34.17 -18.03 16.00
N GLU A 237 -34.97 -18.11 17.06
CA GLU A 237 -35.54 -19.37 17.55
C GLU A 237 -37.02 -19.24 17.86
N LEU A 238 -37.83 -20.15 17.33
CA LEU A 238 -39.24 -20.22 17.65
C LEU A 238 -39.42 -20.66 19.11
N LYS A 239 -40.18 -19.89 19.89
CA LYS A 239 -40.48 -20.17 21.30
C LYS A 239 -41.90 -20.70 21.49
N SER A 240 -42.87 -20.09 20.82
CA SER A 240 -44.28 -20.53 20.90
C SER A 240 -45.07 -20.06 19.69
N VAL A 241 -46.20 -20.73 19.45
CA VAL A 241 -47.19 -20.36 18.45
C VAL A 241 -48.51 -20.10 19.18
N GLN A 242 -49.07 -18.91 19.03
CA GLN A 242 -50.30 -18.45 19.70
C GLN A 242 -51.39 -18.15 18.65
N ALA A 243 -52.63 -17.95 19.09
CA ALA A 243 -53.67 -17.41 18.21
C ALA A 243 -53.32 -15.97 17.80
N GLY A 244 -53.33 -15.70 16.50
CA GLY A 244 -52.97 -14.42 15.90
C GLY A 244 -54.18 -13.67 15.34
N PRO A 245 -53.96 -12.46 14.81
CA PRO A 245 -55.02 -11.69 14.15
C PRO A 245 -55.46 -12.37 12.84
N GLY A 246 -56.73 -12.13 12.47
CA GLY A 246 -57.30 -12.62 11.22
C GLY A 246 -56.68 -12.02 9.96
N LEU A 247 -56.81 -12.72 8.84
CA LEU A 247 -56.37 -12.22 7.52
C LEU A 247 -57.17 -11.00 7.07
N ILE A 248 -56.48 -10.06 6.42
CA ILE A 248 -57.09 -8.89 5.80
C ILE A 248 -57.54 -9.26 4.39
N ALA A 249 -58.79 -8.99 4.06
CA ALA A 249 -59.30 -9.22 2.71
C ALA A 249 -58.81 -8.13 1.73
N GLY A 250 -58.27 -8.53 0.59
CA GLY A 250 -57.85 -7.60 -0.46
C GLY A 250 -57.34 -8.32 -1.71
N LYS A 251 -57.53 -7.74 -2.90
CA LYS A 251 -57.04 -8.31 -4.17
C LYS A 251 -55.58 -7.94 -4.47
N GLN A 252 -55.09 -6.82 -3.93
CA GLN A 252 -53.74 -6.32 -4.19
C GLN A 252 -53.01 -5.94 -2.90
N VAL A 253 -51.74 -6.32 -2.77
CA VAL A 253 -50.87 -6.00 -1.62
C VAL A 253 -50.89 -4.50 -1.29
N ALA A 254 -50.80 -3.64 -2.31
CA ALA A 254 -50.76 -2.19 -2.12
C ALA A 254 -52.02 -1.64 -1.43
N SER A 255 -53.19 -2.24 -1.69
CA SER A 255 -54.44 -1.86 -1.02
C SER A 255 -54.44 -2.28 0.45
N VAL A 256 -53.95 -3.48 0.74
CA VAL A 256 -53.85 -4.04 2.10
C VAL A 256 -52.88 -3.22 2.96
N VAL A 257 -51.72 -2.86 2.41
CA VAL A 257 -50.73 -2.04 3.12
C VAL A 257 -51.30 -0.65 3.46
N LYS A 258 -52.01 -0.02 2.52
CA LYS A 258 -52.69 1.26 2.77
C LYS A 258 -53.79 1.17 3.83
N THR A 259 -54.55 0.07 3.86
CA THR A 259 -55.57 -0.19 4.89
C THR A 259 -54.94 -0.45 6.25
N LEU A 260 -53.72 -1.01 6.31
CA LEU A 260 -53.02 -1.26 7.56
C LEU A 260 -52.61 0.05 8.24
N ASP A 261 -51.93 0.91 7.49
CA ASP A 261 -51.50 2.26 7.87
C ASP A 261 -50.96 2.97 6.63
N SER A 262 -51.52 4.14 6.31
CA SER A 262 -51.09 4.95 5.15
C SER A 262 -49.65 5.48 5.26
N SER A 263 -49.02 5.39 6.43
CA SER A 263 -47.64 5.81 6.65
C SER A 263 -46.58 4.76 6.26
N TYR A 264 -46.97 3.54 5.89
CA TYR A 264 -46.05 2.57 5.30
C TYR A 264 -45.66 2.95 3.88
N VAL A 265 -44.36 2.92 3.61
CA VAL A 265 -43.80 3.17 2.29
C VAL A 265 -42.90 2.00 1.92
N ALA A 266 -42.92 1.61 0.64
CA ALA A 266 -41.97 0.64 0.13
C ALA A 266 -40.57 1.26 0.13
N VAL A 267 -39.63 0.64 0.86
CA VAL A 267 -38.23 1.07 0.93
C VAL A 267 -37.32 -0.09 0.51
N PRO A 268 -36.12 0.18 -0.04
CA PRO A 268 -35.21 -0.88 -0.43
C PRO A 268 -34.81 -1.78 0.76
N LEU A 269 -34.69 -3.08 0.51
CA LEU A 269 -34.16 -4.05 1.49
C LEU A 269 -32.65 -3.90 1.69
N VAL A 270 -31.94 -3.39 0.67
CA VAL A 270 -30.51 -3.08 0.73
C VAL A 270 -30.27 -2.01 1.79
N ALA A 271 -29.14 -2.10 2.48
CA ALA A 271 -28.78 -1.12 3.50
C ALA A 271 -28.67 0.30 2.93
N GLU A 272 -29.09 1.27 3.74
CA GLU A 272 -28.90 2.68 3.45
C GLU A 272 -27.55 3.15 4.01
N PRO A 273 -26.80 3.98 3.26
CA PRO A 273 -25.55 4.56 3.76
C PRO A 273 -25.83 5.56 4.88
N VAL A 274 -25.38 5.24 6.09
CA VAL A 274 -25.52 6.13 7.26
C VAL A 274 -24.19 6.83 7.51
N LYS A 275 -24.19 8.17 7.48
CA LYS A 275 -23.04 8.99 7.88
C LYS A 275 -22.96 9.08 9.40
N SER A 276 -21.79 8.82 9.96
CA SER A 276 -21.54 9.05 11.39
C SER A 276 -21.29 10.53 11.64
N GLU A 277 -22.26 11.23 12.25
CA GLU A 277 -22.07 12.62 12.68
C GLU A 277 -21.19 12.66 13.95
N CYS A 278 -20.03 13.30 13.86
CA CYS A 278 -19.19 13.54 15.02
C CYS A 278 -19.60 14.84 15.72
N LYS A 279 -20.39 14.75 16.80
CA LYS A 279 -20.91 15.93 17.53
C LYS A 279 -19.87 16.70 18.37
N LYS A 280 -18.63 16.20 18.49
CA LYS A 280 -17.54 16.80 19.31
C LYS A 280 -16.13 16.53 18.74
N CYS A 281 -15.98 16.44 17.42
CA CYS A 281 -14.64 16.33 16.85
C CYS A 281 -13.96 17.71 16.88
N PRO A 282 -12.66 17.78 17.20
CA PRO A 282 -11.91 19.03 17.11
C PRO A 282 -11.93 19.55 15.68
N SER A 283 -11.89 20.86 15.50
CA SER A 283 -11.70 21.46 14.18
C SER A 283 -10.34 21.06 13.59
N LEU A 284 -10.18 21.20 12.26
CA LEU A 284 -8.91 20.88 11.61
C LEU A 284 -7.75 21.70 12.21
N SER A 285 -8.00 22.99 12.50
CA SER A 285 -7.04 23.90 13.12
C SER A 285 -6.66 23.51 14.55
N GLU A 286 -7.62 23.12 15.38
CA GLU A 286 -7.37 22.63 16.75
C GLU A 286 -6.53 21.35 16.72
N HIS A 287 -6.85 20.43 15.81
CA HIS A 287 -6.07 19.21 15.68
C HIS A 287 -4.64 19.49 15.22
N TRP A 288 -4.47 20.35 14.21
CA TRP A 288 -3.16 20.76 13.72
C TRP A 288 -2.30 21.37 14.84
N GLN A 289 -2.85 22.31 15.62
CA GLN A 289 -2.14 22.90 16.76
C GLN A 289 -1.67 21.86 17.78
N SER A 290 -2.45 20.79 18.01
CA SER A 290 -2.08 19.72 18.95
C SER A 290 -0.92 18.84 18.48
N ILE A 291 -0.68 18.75 17.16
CA ILE A 291 0.34 17.87 16.59
C ILE A 291 1.55 18.61 16.02
N ARG A 292 1.44 19.93 15.80
CA ARG A 292 2.44 20.81 15.16
C ARG A 292 3.85 20.62 15.72
N GLU A 293 3.94 20.54 17.05
CA GLU A 293 5.17 20.28 17.82
C GLU A 293 5.96 19.04 17.36
N HIS A 294 5.27 18.02 16.85
CA HIS A 294 5.87 16.76 16.40
C HIS A 294 6.27 16.77 14.92
N MET A 295 5.82 17.77 14.15
CA MET A 295 6.00 17.83 12.69
C MET A 295 7.25 18.65 12.29
N TYR A 296 7.98 19.21 13.24
CA TYR A 296 9.23 19.93 12.99
C TYR A 296 10.27 19.04 12.28
N PRO A 297 11.06 19.59 11.33
CA PRO A 297 12.04 18.84 10.54
C PRO A 297 13.00 17.96 11.36
N GLU A 298 13.42 18.43 12.54
CA GLU A 298 14.34 17.73 13.45
C GLU A 298 13.71 16.50 14.12
N LYS A 299 12.38 16.48 14.26
CA LYS A 299 11.63 15.42 14.94
C LYS A 299 11.04 14.39 13.98
N LEU A 300 11.19 14.57 12.66
CA LEU A 300 10.60 13.69 11.66
C LEU A 300 11.09 12.24 11.77
N SER A 301 12.32 12.01 12.21
CA SER A 301 12.87 10.66 12.41
C SER A 301 12.31 9.93 13.65
N LYS A 302 11.27 10.46 14.31
CA LYS A 302 10.57 9.83 15.43
C LYS A 302 9.24 9.24 14.98
N ALA A 303 8.87 8.09 15.54
CA ALA A 303 7.59 7.43 15.25
C ALA A 303 6.37 8.30 15.59
N GLN A 304 6.52 9.23 16.55
CA GLN A 304 5.48 10.18 16.91
C GLN A 304 5.14 11.15 15.76
N ALA A 305 6.12 11.57 14.95
CA ALA A 305 5.87 12.40 13.77
C ALA A 305 5.06 11.64 12.72
N ALA A 306 5.46 10.40 12.42
CA ALA A 306 4.76 9.49 11.52
C ALA A 306 3.32 9.21 12.00
N ARG A 307 3.10 9.07 13.31
CA ARG A 307 1.77 8.94 13.92
C ARG A 307 0.91 10.20 13.77
N SER A 308 1.47 11.36 14.11
CA SER A 308 0.80 12.67 13.97
C SER A 308 0.38 12.92 12.53
N PHE A 309 1.24 12.59 11.56
CA PHE A 309 0.96 12.68 10.14
C PHE A 309 -0.27 11.86 9.72
N LEU A 310 -0.37 10.58 10.13
CA LEU A 310 -1.55 9.76 9.80
C LEU A 310 -2.84 10.30 10.42
N SER A 311 -2.78 10.72 11.69
CA SER A 311 -3.91 11.32 12.38
C SER A 311 -4.41 12.58 11.66
N PHE A 312 -3.47 13.39 11.15
CA PHE A 312 -3.82 14.61 10.42
C PHE A 312 -4.50 14.30 9.09
N ILE A 313 -3.98 13.33 8.33
CA ILE A 313 -4.56 12.89 7.05
C ILE A 313 -6.03 12.45 7.22
N GLN A 314 -6.33 11.68 8.26
CA GLN A 314 -7.71 11.25 8.55
C GLN A 314 -8.67 12.42 8.78
N ASN A 315 -8.18 13.53 9.35
CA ASN A 315 -8.97 14.74 9.55
C ASN A 315 -9.07 15.59 8.29
N ILE A 316 -7.99 15.72 7.50
CA ILE A 316 -8.01 16.40 6.20
C ILE A 316 -9.02 15.75 5.25
N ARG A 317 -9.13 14.40 5.26
CA ARG A 317 -10.10 13.67 4.44
C ARG A 317 -11.56 14.06 4.69
N LYS A 318 -11.86 14.64 5.85
CA LYS A 318 -13.20 15.08 6.26
C LYS A 318 -13.38 16.60 6.14
N ALA A 319 -12.31 17.34 5.88
CA ALA A 319 -12.30 18.78 5.85
C ALA A 319 -12.73 19.35 4.48
N THR A 320 -13.18 20.60 4.51
CA THR A 320 -13.50 21.38 3.31
C THR A 320 -12.24 22.01 2.70
N LYS A 321 -12.36 22.48 1.46
CA LYS A 321 -11.27 23.15 0.74
C LYS A 321 -10.79 24.40 1.49
N GLU A 322 -11.72 25.19 2.01
CA GLU A 322 -11.47 26.46 2.68
C GLU A 322 -10.71 26.27 4.00
N GLU A 323 -11.11 25.28 4.80
CA GLU A 323 -10.42 24.91 6.04
C GLU A 323 -8.97 24.48 5.77
N ILE A 324 -8.76 23.70 4.71
CA ILE A 324 -7.42 23.24 4.30
C ILE A 324 -6.57 24.45 3.86
N LEU A 325 -7.11 25.33 3.01
CA LEU A 325 -6.42 26.53 2.55
C LEU A 325 -6.05 27.47 3.70
N GLN A 326 -6.91 27.60 4.71
CA GLN A 326 -6.64 28.42 5.89
C GLN A 326 -5.40 27.93 6.65
N ILE A 327 -5.24 26.61 6.82
CA ILE A 327 -4.06 26.05 7.48
C ILE A 327 -2.80 26.27 6.65
N ILE A 328 -2.84 25.95 5.35
CA ILE A 328 -1.67 26.07 4.48
C ILE A 328 -1.18 27.52 4.41
N ARG A 329 -2.09 28.50 4.32
CA ARG A 329 -1.75 29.93 4.22
C ARG A 329 -1.26 30.54 5.53
N SER A 330 -1.62 29.97 6.69
CA SER A 330 -1.26 30.52 8.00
C SER A 330 0.01 29.92 8.61
N GLU A 331 0.56 28.86 8.00
CA GLU A 331 1.69 28.13 8.57
C GLU A 331 3.05 28.76 8.22
N ASN A 332 4.05 28.49 9.06
CA ASN A 332 5.43 28.91 8.87
C ASN A 332 6.13 28.13 7.75
N LYS A 333 7.17 28.74 7.17
CA LYS A 333 7.94 28.13 6.07
C LYS A 333 8.60 26.80 6.43
N GLU A 334 8.89 26.56 7.72
CA GLU A 334 9.56 25.33 8.19
C GLU A 334 8.66 24.10 8.24
N LEU A 335 7.37 24.26 8.55
CA LEU A 335 6.40 23.16 8.66
C LEU A 335 5.55 23.01 7.39
N LEU A 336 5.54 24.03 6.53
CA LEU A 336 4.78 24.03 5.29
C LEU A 336 5.05 22.81 4.40
N PRO A 337 6.29 22.30 4.23
CA PRO A 337 6.55 21.06 3.49
C PRO A 337 5.76 19.85 4.03
N GLN A 338 5.68 19.71 5.35
CA GLN A 338 4.99 18.60 6.03
C GLN A 338 3.47 18.73 5.90
N VAL A 339 2.95 19.97 5.91
CA VAL A 339 1.53 20.23 5.63
C VAL A 339 1.22 19.86 4.18
N VAL A 340 2.07 20.23 3.22
CA VAL A 340 1.92 19.85 1.81
C VAL A 340 1.95 18.34 1.64
N ASP A 341 2.89 17.63 2.30
CA ASP A 341 2.94 16.16 2.30
C ASP A 341 1.61 15.57 2.79
N ALA A 342 1.03 16.10 3.87
CA ALA A 342 -0.21 15.59 4.47
C ALA A 342 -1.45 15.88 3.62
N VAL A 343 -1.59 17.12 3.12
CA VAL A 343 -2.72 17.53 2.29
C VAL A 343 -2.74 16.74 0.99
N THR A 344 -1.58 16.57 0.36
CA THR A 344 -1.48 15.79 -0.88
C THR A 344 -1.77 14.31 -0.64
N SER A 345 -1.30 13.75 0.49
CA SER A 345 -1.55 12.34 0.87
C SER A 345 -3.00 12.04 1.22
N ALA A 346 -3.81 13.06 1.56
CA ALA A 346 -5.23 12.90 1.85
C ALA A 346 -6.04 12.39 0.64
N GLN A 347 -5.62 12.74 -0.58
CA GLN A 347 -6.15 12.22 -1.84
C GLN A 347 -7.66 12.45 -2.05
N THR A 348 -8.22 13.52 -1.48
CA THR A 348 -9.60 13.96 -1.74
C THR A 348 -9.65 15.08 -2.79
N PRO A 349 -10.77 15.24 -3.54
CA PRO A 349 -10.91 16.35 -4.48
C PRO A 349 -10.68 17.73 -3.82
N ALA A 350 -11.25 17.95 -2.63
CA ALA A 350 -11.07 19.20 -1.87
C ALA A 350 -9.59 19.45 -1.51
N SER A 351 -8.86 18.42 -1.08
CA SER A 351 -7.43 18.55 -0.75
C SER A 351 -6.56 18.85 -1.98
N LEU A 352 -6.87 18.22 -3.12
CA LEU A 352 -6.16 18.44 -4.38
C LEU A 352 -6.40 19.86 -4.92
N GLU A 353 -7.65 20.32 -4.89
CA GLU A 353 -7.98 21.69 -5.31
C GLU A 353 -7.34 22.74 -4.41
N ALA A 354 -7.34 22.53 -3.09
CA ALA A 354 -6.69 23.43 -2.14
C ALA A 354 -5.18 23.57 -2.40
N VAL A 355 -4.47 22.45 -2.56
CA VAL A 355 -3.01 22.49 -2.78
C VAL A 355 -2.65 23.05 -4.15
N LEU A 356 -3.44 22.77 -5.20
CA LEU A 356 -3.21 23.32 -6.55
C LEU A 356 -3.55 24.80 -6.67
N GLU A 357 -4.45 25.32 -5.83
CA GLU A 357 -4.71 26.76 -5.70
C GLU A 357 -3.59 27.47 -4.93
N PHE A 358 -3.03 26.81 -3.91
CA PHE A 358 -1.94 27.36 -3.12
C PHE A 358 -0.60 27.39 -3.87
N LEU A 359 -0.29 26.36 -4.66
CA LEU A 359 0.98 26.25 -5.37
C LEU A 359 0.94 26.95 -6.73
N ASP A 360 1.70 28.04 -6.85
CA ASP A 360 1.98 28.66 -8.14
C ASP A 360 3.23 28.04 -8.79
N PHE A 361 3.05 27.36 -9.92
CA PHE A 361 4.14 26.76 -10.70
C PHE A 361 4.93 27.78 -11.54
N LYS A 362 4.46 29.02 -11.61
CA LYS A 362 5.17 30.14 -12.24
C LYS A 362 6.13 30.84 -11.28
N ASP A 363 6.05 30.55 -9.98
CA ASP A 363 6.97 31.06 -8.98
C ASP A 363 8.16 30.09 -8.80
N ALA A 364 9.36 30.54 -9.15
CA ALA A 364 10.59 29.77 -8.98
C ALA A 364 11.02 29.65 -7.50
N SER A 365 10.56 30.56 -6.63
CA SER A 365 10.94 30.57 -5.21
C SER A 365 10.23 29.50 -4.38
N ALA A 366 9.14 28.93 -4.90
CA ALA A 366 8.34 27.88 -4.26
C ALA A 366 8.74 26.44 -4.69
N SER A 367 9.91 26.27 -5.32
CA SER A 367 10.35 24.99 -5.90
C SER A 367 10.32 23.81 -4.92
N THR A 368 10.74 24.02 -3.67
CA THR A 368 10.73 22.97 -2.63
C THR A 368 9.31 22.44 -2.37
N LEU A 369 8.29 23.31 -2.32
CA LEU A 369 6.92 22.89 -2.04
C LEU A 369 6.28 22.22 -3.25
N GLN A 370 6.58 22.71 -4.45
CA GLN A 370 6.16 22.09 -5.71
C GLN A 370 6.74 20.67 -5.82
N GLU A 371 8.01 20.48 -5.49
CA GLU A 371 8.66 19.19 -5.50
C GLU A 371 8.05 18.21 -4.48
N ARG A 372 7.79 18.67 -3.25
CA ARG A 372 7.08 17.88 -2.22
C ARG A 372 5.71 17.41 -2.68
N PHE A 373 4.92 18.32 -3.23
CA PHE A 373 3.61 18.00 -3.80
C PHE A 373 3.74 16.94 -4.91
N LEU A 374 4.67 17.10 -5.85
CA LEU A 374 4.85 16.17 -6.96
C LEU A 374 5.29 14.78 -6.46
N TYR A 375 6.25 14.70 -5.53
CA TYR A 375 6.66 13.40 -4.98
C TYR A 375 5.53 12.73 -4.17
N ALA A 376 4.78 13.49 -3.37
CA ALA A 376 3.61 12.96 -2.67
C ALA A 376 2.54 12.45 -3.65
N CYS A 377 2.35 13.12 -4.78
CA CYS A 377 1.49 12.62 -5.88
C CYS A 377 2.06 11.33 -6.48
N GLY A 378 3.38 11.23 -6.67
CA GLY A 378 4.06 10.00 -7.05
C GLY A 378 3.70 8.88 -6.08
N PHE A 379 3.86 9.10 -4.78
CA PHE A 379 3.61 8.11 -3.72
C PHE A 379 2.13 7.85 -3.43
N ALA A 380 1.19 8.52 -4.10
CA ALA A 380 -0.24 8.34 -3.90
C ALA A 380 -0.64 6.84 -3.90
N SER A 381 -1.35 6.43 -2.86
CA SER A 381 -1.74 5.04 -2.62
C SER A 381 -2.83 4.59 -3.59
N HIS A 382 -3.78 5.47 -3.91
CA HIS A 382 -4.93 5.23 -4.78
C HIS A 382 -5.17 6.40 -5.77
N PRO A 383 -4.22 6.67 -6.68
CA PRO A 383 -4.36 7.77 -7.63
C PRO A 383 -5.60 7.59 -8.52
N ASN A 384 -6.21 8.69 -8.93
CA ASN A 384 -7.39 8.72 -9.79
C ASN A 384 -7.14 9.52 -11.08
N GLU A 385 -8.10 9.46 -12.00
CA GLU A 385 -8.01 10.16 -13.29
C GLU A 385 -7.92 11.68 -13.13
N ILE A 386 -8.58 12.24 -12.12
CA ILE A 386 -8.59 13.69 -11.82
C ILE A 386 -7.18 14.17 -11.53
N LEU A 387 -6.42 13.43 -10.69
CA LEU A 387 -5.05 13.78 -10.36
C LEU A 387 -4.15 13.83 -11.61
N LEU A 388 -4.20 12.79 -12.44
CA LEU A 388 -3.40 12.74 -13.67
C LEU A 388 -3.80 13.86 -14.65
N LYS A 389 -5.10 14.13 -14.79
CA LYS A 389 -5.61 15.21 -15.63
C LYS A 389 -5.11 16.58 -15.15
N SER A 390 -5.13 16.82 -13.84
CA SER A 390 -4.63 18.07 -13.25
C SER A 390 -3.13 18.26 -13.47
N LEU A 391 -2.31 17.21 -13.29
CA LEU A 391 -0.87 17.29 -13.59
C LEU A 391 -0.60 17.50 -15.07
N THR A 392 -1.34 16.82 -15.95
CA THR A 392 -1.23 16.99 -17.41
C THR A 392 -1.57 18.43 -17.82
N ALA A 393 -2.59 19.03 -17.21
CA ALA A 393 -2.93 20.43 -17.44
C ALA A 393 -1.83 21.39 -16.97
N LYS A 394 -1.22 21.13 -15.81
CA LYS A 394 -0.09 21.93 -15.29
C LYS A 394 1.14 21.82 -16.20
N PHE A 395 1.46 20.63 -16.70
CA PHE A 395 2.57 20.44 -17.64
C PHE A 395 2.40 21.16 -18.98
N LYS A 396 1.15 21.32 -19.44
CA LYS A 396 0.85 22.10 -20.66
C LYS A 396 0.91 23.61 -20.43
N GLY A 397 0.84 24.07 -19.19
CA GLY A 397 0.99 25.47 -18.82
C GLY A 397 2.45 25.90 -18.65
N ASP A 398 2.65 27.12 -18.16
CA ASP A 398 3.97 27.65 -17.86
C ASP A 398 4.49 27.12 -16.52
N ILE A 399 5.72 26.62 -16.50
CA ILE A 399 6.45 26.21 -15.31
C ILE A 399 7.77 26.98 -15.30
N ALA A 400 8.04 27.73 -14.25
CA ALA A 400 9.22 28.60 -14.20
C ALA A 400 10.53 27.83 -13.99
N ASN A 401 10.47 26.69 -13.30
CA ASN A 401 11.64 25.87 -12.98
C ASN A 401 11.65 24.57 -13.80
N GLU A 402 12.67 24.38 -14.63
CA GLU A 402 12.83 23.19 -15.48
C GLU A 402 13.04 21.89 -14.68
N GLU A 403 13.64 21.93 -13.48
CA GLU A 403 13.73 20.75 -12.61
C GLU A 403 12.36 20.29 -12.12
N ILE A 404 11.46 21.23 -11.84
CA ILE A 404 10.08 20.96 -11.43
C ILE A 404 9.28 20.42 -12.62
N ARG A 405 9.52 20.97 -13.81
CA ARG A 405 8.96 20.42 -15.06
C ARG A 405 9.39 18.97 -15.26
N GLU A 406 10.66 18.66 -15.05
CA GLU A 406 11.19 17.29 -15.12
C GLU A 406 10.54 16.37 -14.09
N THR A 407 10.50 16.77 -12.82
CA THR A 407 9.83 16.00 -11.75
C THR A 407 8.36 15.72 -12.08
N LEU A 408 7.65 16.70 -12.65
CA LEU A 408 6.24 16.56 -13.01
C LEU A 408 6.05 15.43 -14.03
N VAL A 409 6.85 15.41 -15.11
CA VAL A 409 6.74 14.36 -16.15
C VAL A 409 7.13 12.99 -15.61
N ILE A 410 8.15 12.91 -14.75
CA ILE A 410 8.56 11.68 -14.07
C ILE A 410 7.42 11.10 -13.20
N VAL A 411 6.73 11.97 -12.46
CA VAL A 411 5.57 11.61 -11.62
C VAL A 411 4.36 11.21 -12.47
N MET A 412 4.11 11.88 -13.59
CA MET A 412 3.08 11.45 -14.56
C MET A 412 3.33 10.01 -15.01
N GLY A 413 4.58 9.63 -15.26
CA GLY A 413 4.96 8.25 -15.56
C GLY A 413 4.52 7.27 -14.47
N ALA A 414 4.77 7.60 -13.20
CA ALA A 414 4.37 6.76 -12.07
C ALA A 414 2.85 6.63 -11.94
N LEU A 415 2.10 7.72 -12.16
CA LEU A 415 0.64 7.69 -12.15
C LEU A 415 0.05 6.84 -13.30
N ILE A 416 0.63 6.93 -14.49
CA ILE A 416 0.23 6.10 -15.64
C ILE A 416 0.39 4.62 -15.27
N ARG A 417 1.53 4.23 -14.68
CA ARG A 417 1.75 2.85 -14.25
C ARG A 417 0.70 2.39 -13.27
N LYS A 418 0.49 3.14 -12.19
CA LYS A 418 -0.48 2.81 -11.12
C LYS A 418 -1.92 2.71 -11.63
N LEU A 419 -2.32 3.58 -12.55
CA LEU A 419 -3.66 3.54 -13.17
C LEU A 419 -3.80 2.36 -14.14
N CYS A 420 -2.75 2.03 -14.91
CA CYS A 420 -2.75 0.88 -15.79
C CYS A 420 -2.81 -0.46 -15.02
N ASP A 421 -2.10 -0.56 -13.90
CA ASP A 421 -2.12 -1.75 -13.03
C ASP A 421 -3.50 -2.00 -12.38
N ARG A 422 -4.38 -0.98 -12.35
CA ARG A 422 -5.78 -1.06 -11.89
C ARG A 422 -6.80 -1.15 -13.02
N GLU A 423 -6.41 -1.72 -14.16
CA GLU A 423 -7.25 -1.85 -15.37
C GLU A 423 -7.71 -0.50 -15.99
N GLY A 424 -7.22 0.63 -15.48
CA GLY A 424 -7.53 1.99 -15.93
C GLY A 424 -6.69 2.46 -17.12
N CYS A 425 -5.98 1.55 -17.81
CA CYS A 425 -5.02 1.91 -18.85
C CYS A 425 -5.68 2.54 -20.10
N LYS A 426 -7.00 2.37 -20.25
CA LYS A 426 -7.83 2.92 -21.34
C LYS A 426 -8.55 4.23 -20.96
N LEU A 427 -8.36 4.75 -19.75
CA LEU A 427 -8.97 6.00 -19.32
C LEU A 427 -8.49 7.17 -20.21
N PRO A 428 -9.37 8.14 -20.57
CA PRO A 428 -9.02 9.25 -21.45
C PRO A 428 -7.76 10.01 -21.02
N ALA A 429 -7.63 10.38 -19.74
CA ALA A 429 -6.44 11.11 -19.27
C ALA A 429 -5.16 10.27 -19.35
N VAL A 430 -5.25 8.94 -19.16
CA VAL A 430 -4.11 8.02 -19.28
C VAL A 430 -3.65 7.94 -20.73
N VAL A 431 -4.58 7.75 -21.67
CA VAL A 431 -4.27 7.69 -23.12
C VAL A 431 -3.66 9.00 -23.60
N GLU A 432 -4.19 10.14 -23.14
CA GLU A 432 -3.64 11.46 -23.45
C GLU A 432 -2.20 11.62 -22.94
N ALA A 433 -1.95 11.30 -21.67
CA ALA A 433 -0.62 11.42 -21.06
C ALA A 433 0.40 10.47 -21.71
N LYS A 434 -0.01 9.23 -22.03
CA LYS A 434 0.81 8.27 -22.80
C LYS A 434 1.23 8.85 -24.15
N ARG A 435 0.26 9.36 -24.91
CA ARG A 435 0.52 9.95 -26.23
C ARG A 435 1.46 11.14 -26.12
N LEU A 436 1.30 11.97 -25.07
CA LEU A 436 2.16 13.13 -24.83
C LEU A 436 3.63 12.73 -24.63
N ILE A 437 3.90 11.71 -23.81
CA ILE A 437 5.26 11.23 -23.53
C ILE A 437 5.87 10.55 -24.77
N LEU A 438 5.13 9.63 -25.40
CA LEU A 438 5.63 8.83 -26.52
C LEU A 438 5.88 9.68 -27.77
N SER A 439 4.94 10.56 -28.15
CA SER A 439 5.08 11.38 -29.36
C SER A 439 6.21 12.40 -29.28
N ARG A 440 6.56 12.86 -28.06
CA ARG A 440 7.70 13.76 -27.82
C ARG A 440 9.02 13.03 -27.99
N LEU A 441 9.12 11.78 -27.58
CA LEU A 441 10.30 10.93 -27.83
C LEU A 441 10.44 10.55 -29.30
N GLU A 442 9.34 10.24 -29.99
CA GLU A 442 9.38 9.90 -31.43
C GLU A 442 9.88 11.07 -32.30
N LYS A 443 9.50 12.30 -31.94
CA LYS A 443 9.80 13.52 -32.71
C LYS A 443 10.85 14.42 -32.04
N ALA A 444 11.67 13.84 -31.18
CA ALA A 444 12.66 14.59 -30.41
C ALA A 444 13.67 15.32 -31.33
N LYS A 445 13.86 16.61 -31.07
CA LYS A 445 14.91 17.45 -31.66
C LYS A 445 16.17 17.44 -30.77
N LYS A 446 17.30 17.92 -31.28
CA LYS A 446 18.59 17.95 -30.57
C LYS A 446 18.56 18.72 -29.24
N ASP A 447 17.68 19.72 -29.12
CA ASP A 447 17.51 20.54 -27.90
C ASP A 447 16.40 20.03 -26.96
N ASP A 448 15.67 18.97 -27.35
CA ASP A 448 14.61 18.42 -26.48
C ASP A 448 15.23 17.67 -25.30
N ASN A 449 14.72 17.89 -24.09
CA ASN A 449 15.12 17.14 -22.89
C ASN A 449 14.61 15.68 -22.97
N VAL A 450 15.26 14.86 -23.78
CA VAL A 450 14.97 13.43 -23.99
C VAL A 450 15.05 12.66 -22.67
N ARG A 451 16.02 13.00 -21.81
CA ARG A 451 16.25 12.36 -20.51
C ARG A 451 14.99 12.38 -19.64
N MET A 452 14.33 13.52 -19.53
CA MET A 452 13.08 13.67 -18.76
C MET A 452 12.02 12.65 -19.19
N TYR A 453 11.78 12.50 -20.50
CA TYR A 453 10.78 11.56 -21.00
C TYR A 453 11.20 10.09 -20.83
N LEU A 454 12.49 9.77 -20.95
CA LEU A 454 12.99 8.42 -20.66
C LEU A 454 12.82 8.04 -19.18
N LEU A 455 13.07 8.97 -18.25
CA LEU A 455 12.82 8.76 -16.83
C LEU A 455 11.33 8.57 -16.53
N ALA A 456 10.46 9.29 -17.23
CA ALA A 456 9.02 9.08 -17.14
C ALA A 456 8.60 7.69 -17.65
N LEU A 457 9.19 7.21 -18.76
CA LEU A 457 8.97 5.85 -19.24
C LEU A 457 9.54 4.79 -18.30
N LYS A 458 10.66 5.08 -17.62
CA LYS A 458 11.23 4.23 -16.56
C LYS A 458 10.27 4.06 -15.37
N ASN A 459 9.36 5.00 -15.15
CA ASN A 459 8.25 4.83 -14.19
C ASN A 459 7.00 4.21 -14.82
N ALA A 460 6.64 4.60 -16.05
CA ALA A 460 5.40 4.17 -16.69
C ALA A 460 5.40 2.68 -17.10
N LEU A 461 6.58 2.13 -17.46
CA LEU A 461 6.80 0.74 -17.85
C LEU A 461 5.77 0.26 -18.89
N LEU A 462 5.61 1.03 -19.96
CA LEU A 462 4.66 0.78 -21.03
C LEU A 462 5.26 -0.20 -22.06
N PRO A 463 4.64 -1.37 -22.30
CA PRO A 463 5.15 -2.32 -23.29
C PRO A 463 5.32 -1.70 -24.69
N GLU A 464 4.41 -0.81 -25.08
CA GLU A 464 4.48 -0.06 -26.35
C GLU A 464 5.69 0.87 -26.47
N ALA A 465 6.38 1.20 -25.37
CA ALA A 465 7.56 2.05 -25.36
C ALA A 465 8.87 1.29 -25.61
N ILE A 466 8.88 -0.04 -25.56
CA ILE A 466 10.09 -0.87 -25.69
C ILE A 466 10.87 -0.57 -26.99
N PRO A 467 10.25 -0.46 -28.18
CA PRO A 467 10.98 -0.15 -29.40
C PRO A 467 11.72 1.19 -29.34
N LEU A 468 11.12 2.21 -28.70
CA LEU A 468 11.77 3.51 -28.49
C LEU A 468 12.95 3.39 -27.52
N LEU A 469 12.78 2.64 -26.42
CA LEU A 469 13.86 2.42 -25.47
C LEU A 469 15.05 1.68 -26.12
N LEU A 470 14.80 0.69 -26.99
CA LEU A 470 15.86 0.01 -27.74
C LEU A 470 16.61 0.97 -28.67
N LYS A 471 15.89 1.85 -29.38
CA LYS A 471 16.49 2.88 -30.24
C LYS A 471 17.43 3.79 -29.46
N TYR A 472 17.03 4.26 -28.28
CA TYR A 472 17.86 5.12 -27.43
C TYR A 472 19.00 4.35 -26.73
N ALA A 473 18.79 3.09 -26.36
CA ALA A 473 19.84 2.25 -25.77
C ALA A 473 20.97 1.94 -26.77
N GLU A 474 20.67 1.85 -28.07
CA GLU A 474 21.65 1.70 -29.14
C GLU A 474 22.10 3.08 -29.71
N SER A 475 21.87 4.20 -29.03
CA SER A 475 22.31 5.54 -29.48
C SER A 475 23.79 5.82 -29.17
N GLU A 476 24.35 6.94 -29.64
CA GLU A 476 25.75 7.33 -29.37
C GLU A 476 25.92 8.11 -28.06
N GLU A 477 24.83 8.66 -27.52
CA GLU A 477 24.85 9.43 -26.28
C GLU A 477 24.84 8.47 -25.08
N GLY A 478 25.99 8.32 -24.41
CA GLY A 478 26.16 7.35 -23.33
C GLY A 478 25.20 7.53 -22.16
N GLN A 479 24.99 8.77 -21.69
CA GLN A 479 24.05 9.08 -20.61
C GLN A 479 22.60 8.70 -20.98
N ILE A 480 22.15 9.06 -22.18
CA ILE A 480 20.81 8.73 -22.69
C ILE A 480 20.65 7.22 -22.89
N SER A 481 21.68 6.56 -23.45
CA SER A 481 21.72 5.12 -23.65
C SER A 481 21.64 4.36 -22.32
N ASN A 482 22.33 4.83 -21.27
CA ASN A 482 22.28 4.24 -19.94
C ASN A 482 20.90 4.41 -19.30
N VAL A 483 20.27 5.59 -19.41
CA VAL A 483 18.89 5.79 -18.91
C VAL A 483 17.91 4.86 -19.62
N ALA A 484 18.00 4.72 -20.94
CA ALA A 484 17.15 3.82 -21.71
C ALA A 484 17.37 2.34 -21.34
N ALA A 485 18.63 1.91 -21.19
CA ALA A 485 18.96 0.55 -20.76
C ALA A 485 18.46 0.27 -19.33
N THR A 486 18.69 1.18 -18.38
CA THR A 486 18.18 1.01 -17.00
C THR A 486 16.65 1.11 -16.92
N ALA A 487 15.99 1.77 -17.87
CA ALA A 487 14.54 1.72 -18.01
C ALA A 487 14.08 0.32 -18.44
N LEU A 488 14.73 -0.29 -19.44
CA LEU A 488 14.45 -1.67 -19.88
C LEU A 488 14.68 -2.69 -18.76
N GLN A 489 15.68 -2.48 -17.91
CA GLN A 489 15.98 -3.35 -16.76
C GLN A 489 14.81 -3.49 -15.77
N ARG A 490 13.88 -2.53 -15.74
CA ARG A 490 12.72 -2.55 -14.84
C ARG A 490 11.51 -3.34 -15.38
N TYR A 491 11.52 -3.71 -16.66
CA TYR A 491 10.41 -4.46 -17.23
C TYR A 491 10.39 -5.89 -16.71
N ASP A 492 9.17 -6.45 -16.57
CA ASP A 492 9.02 -7.87 -16.27
C ASP A 492 9.73 -8.72 -17.33
N PRO A 493 10.41 -9.81 -16.94
CA PRO A 493 11.06 -10.72 -17.88
C PRO A 493 10.17 -11.18 -19.05
N SER A 494 8.84 -11.23 -18.89
CA SER A 494 7.90 -11.56 -19.96
C SER A 494 7.93 -10.58 -21.15
N PHE A 495 8.28 -9.32 -20.90
CA PHE A 495 8.38 -8.29 -21.94
C PHE A 495 9.77 -8.20 -22.57
N LEU A 496 10.77 -8.87 -22.00
CA LEU A 496 12.14 -8.91 -22.50
C LEU A 496 12.27 -9.99 -23.59
N THR A 497 11.65 -9.70 -24.74
CA THR A 497 11.55 -10.60 -25.89
C THR A 497 12.91 -10.92 -26.52
N LYS A 498 12.91 -11.84 -27.49
CA LYS A 498 14.11 -12.17 -28.28
C LYS A 498 14.74 -10.94 -28.94
N GLU A 499 13.93 -10.02 -29.46
CA GLU A 499 14.40 -8.78 -30.10
C GLU A 499 15.15 -7.87 -29.11
N VAL A 500 14.62 -7.75 -27.89
CA VAL A 500 15.29 -7.01 -26.80
C VAL A 500 16.65 -7.64 -26.52
N LYS A 501 16.69 -8.97 -26.33
CA LYS A 501 17.94 -9.68 -26.03
C LYS A 501 18.95 -9.61 -27.19
N GLU A 502 18.51 -9.71 -28.44
CA GLU A 502 19.39 -9.54 -29.60
C GLU A 502 20.04 -8.15 -29.62
N THR A 503 19.28 -7.11 -29.29
CA THR A 503 19.79 -5.74 -29.19
C THR A 503 20.75 -5.59 -28.01
N MET A 504 20.43 -6.12 -26.84
CA MET A 504 21.33 -6.10 -25.68
C MET A 504 22.63 -6.87 -25.94
N ASN A 505 22.57 -7.98 -26.69
CA ASN A 505 23.77 -8.72 -27.10
C ASN A 505 24.66 -7.87 -28.02
N ARG A 506 24.08 -7.16 -29.00
CA ARG A 506 24.84 -6.25 -29.87
C ARG A 506 25.55 -5.16 -29.08
N ILE A 507 24.88 -4.60 -28.07
CA ILE A 507 25.44 -3.56 -27.20
C ILE A 507 26.60 -4.14 -26.37
N TYR A 508 26.39 -5.27 -25.70
CA TYR A 508 27.39 -5.89 -24.83
C TYR A 508 28.65 -6.32 -25.58
N HIS A 509 28.47 -7.02 -26.70
CA HIS A 509 29.54 -7.57 -27.54
C HIS A 509 30.10 -6.57 -28.55
N GLN A 510 29.53 -5.36 -28.64
CA GLN A 510 29.99 -4.28 -29.52
C GLN A 510 30.09 -4.71 -31.00
N ASN A 511 29.16 -5.54 -31.48
CA ASN A 511 29.22 -6.12 -32.82
C ASN A 511 29.13 -5.08 -33.96
N ARG A 512 28.57 -3.89 -33.66
CA ARG A 512 28.40 -2.80 -34.62
C ARG A 512 29.23 -1.57 -34.27
N LYS A 513 29.29 -1.24 -32.98
CA LYS A 513 29.95 -0.03 -32.50
C LYS A 513 30.38 -0.13 -31.05
N VAL A 514 31.24 0.81 -30.66
CA VAL A 514 31.69 0.99 -29.28
C VAL A 514 30.57 1.59 -28.42
N HIS A 515 30.53 1.21 -27.16
CA HIS A 515 29.52 1.56 -26.16
C HIS A 515 30.21 1.68 -24.81
N GLU A 516 29.73 2.59 -23.96
CA GLU A 516 30.27 2.77 -22.60
C GLU A 516 30.16 1.51 -21.75
N LYS A 517 31.09 1.34 -20.81
CA LYS A 517 31.15 0.18 -19.88
C LYS A 517 29.87 0.05 -19.05
N THR A 518 29.30 1.17 -18.61
CA THR A 518 28.04 1.25 -17.85
C THR A 518 26.86 0.68 -18.64
N VAL A 519 26.71 1.07 -19.90
CA VAL A 519 25.64 0.60 -20.79
C VAL A 519 25.79 -0.89 -21.09
N ARG A 520 27.02 -1.34 -21.38
CA ARG A 520 27.33 -2.75 -21.67
C ARG A 520 27.04 -3.66 -20.48
N THR A 521 27.48 -3.27 -19.29
CA THR A 521 27.22 -4.04 -18.06
C THR A 521 25.72 -4.10 -17.73
N THR A 522 24.99 -2.99 -17.93
CA THR A 522 23.51 -2.99 -17.80
C THR A 522 22.87 -3.94 -18.81
N ALA A 523 23.30 -3.92 -20.08
CA ALA A 523 22.78 -4.81 -21.12
C ALA A 523 23.01 -6.30 -20.77
N ALA A 524 24.19 -6.64 -20.23
CA ALA A 524 24.46 -7.99 -19.76
C ALA A 524 23.57 -8.39 -18.57
N ALA A 525 23.36 -7.48 -17.61
CA ALA A 525 22.46 -7.72 -16.49
C ALA A 525 21.00 -7.95 -16.94
N ILE A 526 20.54 -7.25 -17.99
CA ILE A 526 19.22 -7.49 -18.59
C ILE A 526 19.16 -8.89 -19.21
N ILE A 527 20.17 -9.32 -19.98
CA ILE A 527 20.22 -10.66 -20.58
C ILE A 527 20.20 -11.73 -19.49
N LEU A 528 21.06 -11.61 -18.47
CA LEU A 528 21.20 -12.60 -17.40
C LEU A 528 19.94 -12.72 -16.52
N ASN A 529 19.12 -11.68 -16.43
CA ASN A 529 17.86 -11.68 -15.67
C ASN A 529 16.61 -11.99 -16.51
N SER A 530 16.74 -12.14 -17.84
CA SER A 530 15.60 -12.33 -18.77
C SER A 530 15.53 -13.74 -19.35
N ASN A 531 15.68 -14.76 -18.48
CA ASN A 531 15.70 -16.17 -18.87
C ASN A 531 16.70 -16.44 -20.04
N PRO A 532 18.01 -16.30 -19.78
CA PRO A 532 19.02 -16.40 -20.82
C PRO A 532 19.13 -17.83 -21.37
N SER A 533 19.39 -17.93 -22.66
CA SER A 533 19.72 -19.17 -23.34
C SER A 533 21.15 -19.62 -23.03
N TYR A 534 21.43 -20.90 -23.28
CA TYR A 534 22.77 -21.47 -23.11
C TYR A 534 23.86 -20.68 -23.86
N MET A 535 23.58 -20.26 -25.11
CA MET A 535 24.55 -19.51 -25.92
C MET A 535 24.76 -18.07 -25.42
N GLU A 536 23.70 -17.40 -24.96
CA GLU A 536 23.82 -16.06 -24.36
C GLU A 536 24.75 -16.10 -23.13
N VAL A 537 24.53 -17.06 -22.22
CA VAL A 537 25.38 -17.23 -21.04
C VAL A 537 26.81 -17.63 -21.43
N LYS A 538 26.97 -18.54 -22.40
CA LYS A 538 28.28 -18.99 -22.87
C LYS A 538 29.10 -17.86 -23.48
N ASN A 539 28.50 -17.03 -24.32
CA ASN A 539 29.20 -15.91 -24.95
C ASN A 539 29.61 -14.85 -23.91
N ILE A 540 28.76 -14.58 -22.92
CA ILE A 540 29.10 -13.68 -21.81
C ILE A 540 30.29 -14.25 -21.03
N LEU A 541 30.24 -15.52 -20.62
CA LEU A 541 31.35 -16.16 -19.90
C LEU A 541 32.65 -16.14 -20.70
N LEU A 542 32.60 -16.48 -22.00
CA LEU A 542 33.78 -16.47 -22.88
C LEU A 542 34.37 -15.07 -23.11
N SER A 543 33.64 -14.00 -22.83
CA SER A 543 34.17 -12.64 -22.89
C SER A 543 34.96 -12.23 -21.64
N ILE A 544 34.76 -12.89 -20.49
CA ILE A 544 35.46 -12.54 -19.24
C ILE A 544 36.96 -12.78 -19.42
N GLY A 545 37.78 -11.74 -19.34
CA GLY A 545 39.22 -11.80 -19.65
C GLY A 545 39.62 -11.17 -20.98
N GLU A 546 38.65 -10.98 -21.89
CA GLU A 546 38.82 -10.23 -23.16
C GLU A 546 38.26 -8.80 -23.04
N LEU A 547 37.69 -8.45 -21.88
CA LEU A 547 37.14 -7.13 -21.57
C LEU A 547 38.13 -6.31 -20.74
N PRO A 548 38.02 -4.97 -20.73
CA PRO A 548 38.81 -4.11 -19.85
C PRO A 548 38.81 -4.60 -18.39
N LEU A 549 39.92 -4.40 -17.67
CA LEU A 549 40.20 -4.98 -16.35
C LEU A 549 38.98 -5.00 -15.40
N GLU A 550 38.45 -3.82 -15.07
CA GLU A 550 37.34 -3.68 -14.13
C GLU A 550 36.02 -4.24 -14.67
N MET A 551 35.81 -4.20 -15.99
CA MET A 551 34.62 -4.80 -16.59
C MET A 551 34.69 -6.34 -16.55
N SER A 552 35.85 -6.93 -16.81
CA SER A 552 36.09 -8.38 -16.65
C SER A 552 35.81 -8.82 -15.22
N LYS A 553 36.32 -8.09 -14.23
CA LYS A 553 36.09 -8.36 -12.81
C LYS A 553 34.62 -8.18 -12.41
N TYR A 554 33.96 -7.11 -12.85
CA TYR A 554 32.52 -6.88 -12.60
C TYR A 554 31.66 -8.02 -13.16
N MET A 555 31.88 -8.43 -14.42
CA MET A 555 31.14 -9.52 -15.05
C MET A 555 31.35 -10.85 -14.33
N LEU A 556 32.57 -11.14 -13.88
CA LEU A 556 32.88 -12.32 -13.07
C LEU A 556 32.12 -12.27 -11.73
N SER A 557 32.18 -11.15 -11.02
CA SER A 557 31.49 -10.96 -9.75
C SER A 557 29.96 -11.13 -9.89
N MET A 558 29.36 -10.63 -10.98
CA MET A 558 27.93 -10.85 -11.25
C MET A 558 27.58 -12.33 -11.45
N ILE A 559 28.41 -13.09 -12.18
CA ILE A 559 28.20 -14.54 -12.37
C ILE A 559 28.33 -15.27 -11.03
N GLN A 560 29.31 -14.90 -10.21
CA GLN A 560 29.49 -15.47 -8.87
C GLN A 560 28.29 -15.16 -7.96
N ASP A 561 27.77 -13.93 -7.99
CA ASP A 561 26.59 -13.54 -7.22
C ASP A 561 25.33 -14.30 -7.66
N ILE A 562 25.13 -14.47 -8.97
CA ILE A 562 24.04 -15.30 -9.52
C ILE A 562 24.08 -16.71 -8.91
N LEU A 563 25.25 -17.35 -8.90
CA LEU A 563 25.44 -18.69 -8.35
C LEU A 563 25.27 -18.74 -6.82
N GLN A 564 25.83 -17.76 -6.11
CA GLN A 564 25.78 -17.68 -4.65
C GLN A 564 24.35 -17.45 -4.15
N PHE A 565 23.60 -16.57 -4.81
CA PHE A 565 22.26 -16.14 -4.41
C PHE A 565 21.14 -16.95 -5.06
N GLU A 566 21.48 -17.96 -5.87
CA GLU A 566 20.54 -18.84 -6.59
C GLU A 566 19.51 -18.06 -7.44
N MET A 567 19.97 -17.02 -8.15
CA MET A 567 19.12 -16.21 -9.03
C MET A 567 18.50 -17.06 -10.18
N PRO A 568 17.44 -16.61 -10.86
CA PRO A 568 16.71 -17.42 -11.85
C PRO A 568 17.58 -18.06 -12.95
N SER A 569 18.65 -17.40 -13.38
CA SER A 569 19.58 -17.89 -14.41
C SER A 569 20.63 -18.90 -13.92
N SER A 570 20.68 -19.18 -12.60
CA SER A 570 21.70 -20.06 -11.99
C SER A 570 21.78 -21.43 -12.63
N LYS A 571 20.65 -22.04 -12.99
CA LYS A 571 20.62 -23.37 -13.62
C LYS A 571 21.33 -23.37 -14.97
N THR A 572 21.04 -22.36 -15.80
CA THR A 572 21.68 -22.20 -17.12
C THR A 572 23.17 -21.90 -16.96
N VAL A 573 23.54 -21.04 -16.00
CA VAL A 573 24.95 -20.75 -15.69
C VAL A 573 25.69 -22.01 -15.28
N GLN A 574 25.16 -22.79 -14.32
CA GLN A 574 25.75 -24.06 -13.88
C GLN A 574 25.91 -25.06 -15.04
N GLN A 575 24.98 -25.08 -16.00
CA GLN A 575 25.10 -25.93 -17.19
C GLN A 575 26.28 -25.52 -18.07
N VAL A 576 26.50 -24.22 -18.29
CA VAL A 576 27.64 -23.72 -19.08
C VAL A 576 28.97 -23.94 -18.35
N LEU A 577 29.00 -23.80 -17.02
CA LEU A 577 30.20 -24.00 -16.20
C LEU A 577 30.73 -25.44 -16.19
N LYS A 578 30.00 -26.40 -16.76
CA LYS A 578 30.52 -27.76 -17.02
C LYS A 578 31.55 -27.79 -18.14
N ASP A 579 31.55 -26.79 -19.03
CA ASP A 579 32.54 -26.65 -20.10
C ASP A 579 33.82 -25.99 -19.54
N MET A 580 34.92 -26.74 -19.47
CA MET A 580 36.20 -26.29 -18.94
C MET A 580 36.78 -25.08 -19.72
N ARG A 581 36.38 -24.87 -20.98
CA ARG A 581 36.78 -23.68 -21.74
C ARG A 581 36.17 -22.39 -21.18
N ALA A 582 34.93 -22.50 -20.67
CA ALA A 582 34.22 -21.39 -20.05
C ALA A 582 34.53 -21.27 -18.55
N HIS A 583 34.84 -22.38 -17.87
CA HIS A 583 35.09 -22.41 -16.44
C HIS A 583 36.46 -23.04 -16.12
N ASN A 584 37.43 -22.17 -15.83
CA ASN A 584 38.77 -22.55 -15.42
C ASN A 584 39.39 -21.45 -14.53
N TYR A 585 40.48 -21.77 -13.85
CA TYR A 585 41.14 -20.85 -12.92
C TYR A 585 41.67 -19.59 -13.60
N ASP A 586 42.11 -19.67 -14.86
CA ASP A 586 42.59 -18.50 -15.62
C ASP A 586 41.47 -17.46 -15.82
N ARG A 587 40.28 -17.93 -16.22
CA ARG A 587 39.13 -17.05 -16.45
C ARG A 587 38.49 -16.55 -15.16
N PHE A 588 38.51 -17.35 -14.10
CA PHE A 588 37.88 -17.01 -12.81
C PHE A 588 38.84 -16.34 -11.81
N SER A 589 40.09 -16.08 -12.20
CA SER A 589 41.08 -15.37 -11.39
C SER A 589 41.39 -13.98 -11.97
N LYS A 590 40.37 -13.13 -12.08
CA LYS A 590 40.54 -11.75 -12.58
C LYS A 590 40.83 -10.77 -11.45
N MET A 591 41.83 -9.91 -11.68
CA MET A 591 42.17 -8.80 -10.79
C MET A 591 41.23 -7.61 -11.02
N GLY A 592 41.14 -6.72 -10.03
CA GLY A 592 40.29 -5.53 -10.07
C GLY A 592 39.49 -5.36 -8.78
N SER A 593 38.91 -4.18 -8.60
CA SER A 593 38.14 -3.81 -7.39
C SER A 593 36.63 -3.93 -7.56
N SER A 594 36.14 -4.10 -8.79
CA SER A 594 34.71 -4.22 -9.08
C SER A 594 34.07 -5.43 -8.41
N SER A 595 32.83 -5.27 -7.94
CA SER A 595 32.16 -6.29 -7.13
C SER A 595 30.66 -6.32 -7.37
N ALA A 596 30.04 -7.45 -7.04
CA ALA A 596 28.60 -7.64 -7.01
C ALA A 596 28.28 -8.63 -5.88
N TYR A 597 27.31 -8.30 -5.04
CA TYR A 597 26.92 -9.15 -3.92
C TYR A 597 25.46 -8.92 -3.53
N SER A 598 24.75 -10.02 -3.32
CA SER A 598 23.37 -10.05 -2.85
C SER A 598 23.26 -10.82 -1.52
N GLY A 599 22.50 -10.27 -0.59
CA GLY A 599 22.28 -10.85 0.74
C GLY A 599 20.85 -10.65 1.25
N TYR A 600 20.51 -11.30 2.35
CA TYR A 600 19.21 -11.16 3.00
C TYR A 600 19.27 -10.14 4.15
N ILE A 601 18.37 -9.17 4.14
CA ILE A 601 18.08 -8.33 5.32
C ILE A 601 17.23 -9.12 6.30
N THR A 602 16.21 -9.82 5.78
CA THR A 602 15.29 -10.64 6.58
C THR A 602 14.72 -11.75 5.71
N ARG A 603 14.66 -12.97 6.25
CA ARG A 603 14.02 -14.13 5.59
C ARG A 603 12.89 -14.64 6.47
N GLY A 604 11.68 -14.18 6.20
CA GLY A 604 10.48 -14.50 6.97
C GLY A 604 9.46 -15.35 6.18
N PRO A 605 8.46 -15.94 6.86
CA PRO A 605 7.40 -16.71 6.20
C PRO A 605 6.35 -15.85 5.49
N ASP A 606 6.24 -14.57 5.89
CA ASP A 606 5.31 -13.59 5.32
C ASP A 606 6.01 -12.77 4.23
N VAL A 607 7.21 -12.24 4.53
CA VAL A 607 7.99 -11.38 3.64
C VAL A 607 9.45 -11.76 3.73
N SER A 608 10.15 -11.70 2.59
CA SER A 608 11.62 -11.75 2.51
C SER A 608 12.14 -10.42 1.97
N SER A 609 13.22 -9.91 2.53
CA SER A 609 13.87 -8.69 2.06
C SER A 609 15.34 -8.95 1.80
N THR A 610 15.81 -8.42 0.66
CA THR A 610 17.17 -8.59 0.17
C THR A 610 17.83 -7.24 -0.01
N TYR A 611 19.14 -7.21 0.12
CA TYR A 611 19.97 -6.11 -0.33
C TYR A 611 20.92 -6.61 -1.40
N SER A 612 21.20 -5.78 -2.40
CA SER A 612 22.25 -6.03 -3.36
C SER A 612 23.12 -4.80 -3.50
N LEU A 613 24.43 -5.00 -3.63
CA LEU A 613 25.40 -3.96 -3.90
C LEU A 613 26.29 -4.41 -5.04
N ASP A 614 26.22 -3.68 -6.16
CA ASP A 614 27.11 -3.87 -7.30
C ASP A 614 27.86 -2.58 -7.61
N ILE A 615 29.17 -2.70 -7.82
CA ILE A 615 30.11 -1.59 -7.95
C ILE A 615 31.02 -1.83 -9.13
N LEU A 616 31.00 -0.89 -10.06
CA LEU A 616 31.89 -0.80 -11.20
C LEU A 616 32.88 0.35 -10.98
N TYR A 617 34.17 0.03 -11.02
CA TYR A 617 35.26 1.01 -11.01
C TYR A 617 35.73 1.32 -12.43
N SER A 618 36.35 2.50 -12.63
CA SER A 618 37.19 2.78 -13.79
C SER A 618 38.59 2.16 -13.60
N GLY A 619 39.38 2.05 -14.66
CA GLY A 619 40.74 1.51 -14.61
C GLY A 619 41.66 2.30 -13.67
N SER A 620 41.36 3.58 -13.45
CA SER A 620 42.04 4.44 -12.47
C SER A 620 41.74 4.09 -10.99
N GLY A 621 40.76 3.21 -10.75
CA GLY A 621 40.30 2.85 -9.40
C GLY A 621 39.26 3.80 -8.81
N ILE A 622 38.78 4.77 -9.59
CA ILE A 622 37.68 5.66 -9.18
C ILE A 622 36.34 4.94 -9.38
N LEU A 623 35.37 5.22 -8.51
CA LEU A 623 34.01 4.71 -8.66
C LEU A 623 33.39 5.22 -9.96
N ARG A 624 33.01 4.34 -10.88
CA ARG A 624 32.23 4.71 -12.08
C ARG A 624 30.74 4.64 -11.81
N ARG A 625 30.30 3.54 -11.19
CA ARG A 625 28.89 3.31 -10.81
C ARG A 625 28.81 2.42 -9.58
N SER A 626 28.04 2.84 -8.58
CA SER A 626 27.59 1.99 -7.47
C SER A 626 26.08 1.89 -7.51
N ASN A 627 25.54 0.70 -7.33
CA ASN A 627 24.11 0.44 -7.34
C ASN A 627 23.74 -0.41 -6.12
N MET A 628 23.06 0.23 -5.19
CA MET A 628 22.51 -0.41 -4.00
C MET A 628 21.01 -0.60 -4.19
N ASN A 629 20.52 -1.82 -4.09
CA ASN A 629 19.10 -2.13 -4.15
C ASN A 629 18.62 -2.80 -2.88
N ILE A 630 17.45 -2.40 -2.41
CA ILE A 630 16.69 -3.10 -1.38
C ILE A 630 15.35 -3.51 -2.00
N ARG A 631 15.12 -4.82 -2.04
CA ARG A 631 13.90 -5.41 -2.57
C ARG A 631 13.14 -6.14 -1.47
N ILE A 632 11.82 -6.12 -1.59
CA ILE A 632 10.89 -6.77 -0.67
C ILE A 632 10.03 -7.72 -1.49
N PHE A 633 9.94 -8.97 -1.04
CA PHE A 633 9.22 -10.04 -1.72
C PHE A 633 8.14 -10.61 -0.80
N ASP A 634 6.91 -10.70 -1.30
CA ASP A 634 5.86 -11.58 -0.80
C ASP A 634 5.68 -12.74 -1.82
N ARG A 635 4.83 -13.71 -1.52
CA ARG A 635 4.62 -14.93 -2.33
C ARG A 635 4.32 -14.67 -3.81
N ASN A 636 3.67 -13.54 -4.11
CA ASN A 636 3.14 -13.24 -5.44
C ASN A 636 3.61 -11.89 -6.00
N ALA A 637 4.44 -11.14 -5.26
CA ALA A 637 4.76 -9.77 -5.61
C ALA A 637 6.17 -9.38 -5.16
N GLU A 638 6.76 -8.44 -5.89
CA GLU A 638 8.03 -7.78 -5.59
C GLU A 638 7.77 -6.27 -5.47
N LEU A 639 8.45 -5.63 -4.52
CA LEU A 639 8.47 -4.19 -4.33
C LEU A 639 9.92 -3.72 -4.30
N HIS A 640 10.27 -2.80 -5.19
CA HIS A 640 11.56 -2.14 -5.18
C HIS A 640 11.54 -1.01 -4.15
N ALA A 641 11.83 -1.37 -2.90
CA ALA A 641 11.68 -0.46 -1.76
C ALA A 641 12.66 0.72 -1.83
N SER A 642 13.92 0.46 -2.19
CA SER A 642 14.93 1.49 -2.36
C SER A 642 15.94 1.09 -3.44
N GLN A 643 16.35 2.05 -4.25
CA GLN A 643 17.54 2.01 -5.06
C GLN A 643 18.31 3.30 -4.85
N VAL A 644 19.62 3.20 -4.66
CA VAL A 644 20.53 4.35 -4.70
C VAL A 644 21.64 4.02 -5.67
N VAL A 645 21.69 4.77 -6.77
CA VAL A 645 22.76 4.71 -7.75
C VAL A 645 23.62 5.94 -7.61
N ILE A 646 24.92 5.76 -7.46
CA ILE A 646 25.91 6.82 -7.51
C ILE A 646 26.71 6.63 -8.80
N GLU A 647 26.79 7.68 -9.61
CA GLU A 647 27.57 7.69 -10.84
C GLU A 647 28.63 8.78 -10.75
N ALA A 648 29.84 8.49 -11.20
CA ALA A 648 30.90 9.48 -11.34
C ALA A 648 31.73 9.23 -12.60
N GLN A 649 32.32 10.30 -13.14
CA GLN A 649 33.19 10.30 -14.32
C GLN A 649 34.10 11.53 -14.33
N GLY A 650 35.23 11.44 -15.03
CA GLY A 650 36.13 12.57 -15.25
C GLY A 650 36.77 13.10 -13.96
N LEU A 651 36.96 12.22 -12.96
CA LEU A 651 37.56 12.55 -11.66
C LEU A 651 39.04 12.14 -11.60
N GLU A 652 39.54 11.50 -12.65
CA GLU A 652 40.91 11.00 -12.78
C GLU A 652 41.94 12.12 -12.63
N SER A 653 41.64 13.31 -13.16
CA SER A 653 42.48 14.50 -13.07
C SER A 653 42.74 14.95 -11.62
N ILE A 654 41.83 14.69 -10.68
CA ILE A 654 41.93 15.09 -9.28
C ILE A 654 43.05 14.32 -8.57
N ILE A 655 43.27 13.06 -8.94
CA ILE A 655 44.27 12.16 -8.35
C ILE A 655 45.49 11.98 -9.26
N ALA A 656 45.63 12.82 -10.29
CA ALA A 656 46.67 12.72 -11.32
C ALA A 656 46.73 11.34 -12.01
N ALA A 657 45.57 10.71 -12.20
CA ALA A 657 45.40 9.50 -13.01
C ALA A 657 44.98 9.84 -14.44
N THR A 658 45.17 8.90 -15.37
CA THR A 658 44.69 9.02 -16.76
C THR A 658 43.31 8.38 -16.90
N PRO A 659 42.37 9.01 -17.63
CA PRO A 659 41.10 8.38 -18.00
C PRO A 659 41.29 7.09 -18.80
N ASP A 660 40.26 6.23 -18.77
CA ASP A 660 40.23 5.02 -19.59
C ASP A 660 40.00 5.36 -21.08
N GLU A 661 40.38 4.45 -21.98
CA GLU A 661 40.15 4.60 -23.42
C GLU A 661 38.65 4.81 -23.72
N GLY A 662 38.33 5.91 -24.42
CA GLY A 662 36.96 6.35 -24.69
C GLY A 662 36.35 7.29 -23.64
N GLU A 663 37.05 7.56 -22.53
CA GLU A 663 36.60 8.45 -21.45
C GLU A 663 37.40 9.77 -21.37
N GLU A 664 38.37 9.99 -22.27
CA GLU A 664 39.28 11.14 -22.26
C GLU A 664 38.58 12.51 -22.40
N ASN A 665 37.44 12.55 -23.08
CA ASN A 665 36.67 13.77 -23.32
C ASN A 665 35.47 13.92 -22.36
N LEU A 666 35.37 13.08 -21.33
CA LEU A 666 34.28 13.17 -20.35
C LEU A 666 34.56 14.30 -19.36
N ASP A 667 33.59 15.21 -19.23
CA ASP A 667 33.63 16.25 -18.21
C ASP A 667 33.42 15.67 -16.80
N SER A 668 34.03 16.31 -15.79
CA SER A 668 33.94 15.89 -14.40
C SER A 668 32.49 15.94 -13.91
N PHE A 669 31.93 14.80 -13.52
CA PHE A 669 30.54 14.71 -13.08
C PHE A 669 30.40 13.71 -11.96
N ALA A 670 29.56 14.04 -10.97
CA ALA A 670 29.02 13.08 -10.02
C ALA A 670 27.54 13.35 -9.78
N GLY A 671 26.76 12.28 -9.71
CA GLY A 671 25.33 12.36 -9.49
C GLY A 671 24.77 11.14 -8.77
N MET A 672 23.56 11.30 -8.27
CA MET A 672 22.80 10.27 -7.60
C MET A 672 21.44 10.10 -8.25
N SER A 673 21.06 8.86 -8.56
CA SER A 673 19.71 8.50 -8.98
C SER A 673 19.08 7.58 -7.95
N ALA A 674 17.83 7.83 -7.57
CA ALA A 674 17.13 7.04 -6.57
C ALA A 674 15.79 6.49 -7.07
N ILE A 675 15.46 5.28 -6.64
CA ILE A 675 14.11 4.73 -6.69
C ILE A 675 13.65 4.55 -5.25
N LEU A 676 12.45 5.04 -4.92
CA LEU A 676 11.81 4.76 -3.64
C LEU A 676 10.44 4.16 -3.92
N PHE A 677 10.15 3.01 -3.33
CA PHE A 677 8.85 2.31 -3.46
C PHE A 677 8.33 2.23 -4.91
N ASP A 678 9.15 1.70 -5.81
CA ASP A 678 8.93 1.61 -7.27
C ASP A 678 8.92 2.93 -8.05
N ILE A 679 9.16 4.08 -7.40
CA ILE A 679 9.15 5.39 -8.05
C ILE A 679 10.57 5.90 -8.26
N GLN A 680 10.98 5.97 -9.52
CA GLN A 680 12.17 6.71 -9.93
C GLN A 680 11.97 8.19 -9.63
N LEU A 681 12.87 8.76 -8.84
CA LEU A 681 12.93 10.19 -8.53
C LEU A 681 13.75 10.93 -9.59
N ARG A 682 13.70 12.26 -9.59
CA ARG A 682 14.63 13.07 -10.39
C ARG A 682 16.07 12.79 -9.92
N PRO A 683 17.00 12.43 -10.81
CA PRO A 683 18.40 12.33 -10.44
C PRO A 683 18.95 13.68 -9.95
N VAL A 684 19.76 13.65 -8.89
CA VAL A 684 20.40 14.84 -8.31
C VAL A 684 21.85 14.88 -8.76
N THR A 685 22.28 16.00 -9.32
CA THR A 685 23.68 16.22 -9.68
C THR A 685 24.42 16.83 -8.50
N PHE A 686 25.47 16.16 -8.03
CA PHE A 686 26.33 16.73 -6.97
C PHE A 686 27.23 17.81 -7.53
N PHE A 687 27.83 17.59 -8.69
CA PHE A 687 28.53 18.62 -9.45
C PHE A 687 28.63 18.24 -10.92
N GLN A 688 28.79 19.25 -11.77
CA GLN A 688 29.05 19.07 -13.19
C GLN A 688 30.06 20.11 -13.67
N GLY A 689 31.14 19.63 -14.27
CA GLY A 689 32.29 20.44 -14.64
C GLY A 689 33.30 20.61 -13.50
N TYR A 690 34.57 20.74 -13.87
CA TYR A 690 35.66 20.92 -12.91
C TYR A 690 35.51 22.20 -12.06
N ALA A 691 34.95 23.27 -12.61
CA ALA A 691 34.74 24.53 -11.88
C ALA A 691 33.72 24.41 -10.74
N ASP A 692 32.57 23.74 -10.98
CA ASP A 692 31.54 23.52 -9.94
C ASP A 692 32.06 22.57 -8.86
N LEU A 693 32.79 21.52 -9.25
CA LEU A 693 33.48 20.63 -8.33
C LEU A 693 34.41 21.40 -7.38
N MET A 694 35.31 22.22 -7.91
CA MET A 694 36.25 22.99 -7.08
C MET A 694 35.52 23.98 -6.19
N SER A 695 34.47 24.64 -6.70
CA SER A 695 33.64 25.54 -5.88
C SER A 695 33.01 24.82 -4.69
N LYS A 696 32.45 23.62 -4.91
CA LYS A 696 31.84 22.81 -3.86
C LYS A 696 32.88 22.28 -2.87
N MET A 697 34.03 21.83 -3.35
CA MET A 697 35.14 21.34 -2.53
C MET A 697 35.66 22.41 -1.56
N PHE A 698 35.83 23.66 -2.02
CA PHE A 698 36.26 24.77 -1.14
C PHE A 698 35.17 25.25 -0.18
N SER A 699 33.90 24.99 -0.49
CA SER A 699 32.76 25.31 0.38
C SER A 699 32.33 24.18 1.32
N ALA A 700 32.86 22.97 1.12
CA ALA A 700 32.45 21.79 1.88
C ALA A 700 32.98 21.85 3.31
N THR A 701 32.12 22.26 4.24
CA THR A 701 32.26 21.90 5.65
C THR A 701 31.88 20.42 5.75
N GLY A 702 32.57 19.59 6.53
CA GLY A 702 32.27 18.15 6.66
C GLY A 702 30.89 17.81 7.27
N ASP A 703 29.96 18.76 7.27
CA ASP A 703 28.63 18.66 7.84
C ASP A 703 27.68 17.84 6.94
N PRO A 704 26.75 17.06 7.52
CA PRO A 704 25.80 16.28 6.75
C PRO A 704 24.85 17.18 5.94
N ILE A 705 24.77 16.94 4.63
CA ILE A 705 23.81 17.56 3.72
C ILE A 705 22.56 16.69 3.64
N ASN A 706 21.38 17.27 3.89
CA ASN A 706 20.11 16.57 3.72
C ASN A 706 19.83 16.36 2.23
N VAL A 707 19.63 15.11 1.82
CA VAL A 707 19.39 14.72 0.42
C VAL A 707 17.90 14.49 0.17
N VAL A 708 17.23 13.73 1.05
CA VAL A 708 15.78 13.51 0.99
C VAL A 708 15.23 13.56 2.41
N LYS A 709 14.24 14.40 2.64
CA LYS A 709 13.52 14.46 3.92
C LYS A 709 12.03 14.55 3.60
N GLY A 710 11.18 13.72 4.22
CA GLY A 710 9.74 13.79 3.94
C GLY A 710 8.89 12.74 4.63
N LEU A 711 7.58 12.96 4.59
CA LEU A 711 6.56 12.05 5.12
C LEU A 711 5.78 11.43 3.97
N ILE A 712 5.65 10.10 3.99
CA ILE A 712 5.03 9.32 2.92
C ILE A 712 3.93 8.46 3.52
N LEU A 713 2.74 8.48 2.89
CA LEU A 713 1.67 7.52 3.16
C LEU A 713 1.89 6.27 2.29
N LEU A 714 2.37 5.19 2.88
CA LEU A 714 2.69 3.94 2.17
C LEU A 714 1.52 2.97 2.08
N THR A 715 0.96 2.61 3.24
CA THR A 715 -0.20 1.72 3.32
C THR A 715 -1.42 2.58 3.56
N ASP A 716 -2.46 2.36 2.76
CA ASP A 716 -3.68 3.14 2.86
C ASP A 716 -4.84 2.31 2.34
N TYR A 717 -5.52 1.68 3.28
CA TYR A 717 -6.64 0.79 3.06
C TYR A 717 -7.81 1.32 3.87
N SER A 718 -8.95 1.48 3.22
CA SER A 718 -10.22 1.78 3.86
C SER A 718 -11.30 0.93 3.23
N GLN A 719 -12.13 0.31 4.06
CA GLN A 719 -13.29 -0.43 3.59
C GLN A 719 -14.44 -0.28 4.57
N GLU A 720 -15.60 0.06 4.02
CA GLU A 720 -16.89 -0.05 4.70
C GLU A 720 -17.56 -1.38 4.35
N ILE A 721 -18.03 -2.05 5.38
CA ILE A 721 -18.63 -3.37 5.30
C ILE A 721 -20.00 -3.32 5.96
N GLN A 722 -21.03 -3.60 5.17
CA GLN A 722 -22.38 -3.77 5.68
C GLN A 722 -22.57 -5.19 6.20
N LEU A 723 -22.68 -5.35 7.52
CA LEU A 723 -22.92 -6.67 8.12
C LEU A 723 -24.37 -7.12 7.88
N GLN A 724 -24.57 -8.43 7.73
CA GLN A 724 -25.89 -9.05 7.57
C GLN A 724 -26.83 -8.76 8.73
N SER A 725 -26.28 -8.49 9.92
CA SER A 725 -27.05 -8.15 11.12
C SER A 725 -27.58 -6.72 11.16
N GLY A 726 -27.14 -5.83 10.26
CA GLY A 726 -27.55 -4.42 10.24
C GLY A 726 -26.45 -3.40 10.53
N PRO A 727 -25.59 -3.59 11.54
CA PRO A 727 -24.52 -2.64 11.85
C PRO A 727 -23.50 -2.47 10.71
N ARG A 728 -22.87 -1.29 10.70
CA ARG A 728 -21.78 -0.96 9.78
C ARG A 728 -20.46 -1.31 10.44
N ALA A 729 -19.63 -2.06 9.74
CA ALA A 729 -18.24 -2.23 10.08
C ALA A 729 -17.37 -1.34 9.20
N SER A 730 -16.36 -0.69 9.77
CA SER A 730 -15.33 0.03 9.04
C SER A 730 -13.98 -0.53 9.42
N THR A 731 -13.09 -0.60 8.45
CA THR A 731 -11.71 -0.99 8.67
C THR A 731 -10.79 -0.04 7.93
N GLU A 732 -9.80 0.45 8.64
CA GLU A 732 -8.79 1.35 8.13
C GLU A 732 -7.42 0.81 8.50
N PHE A 733 -6.54 0.61 7.52
CA PHE A 733 -5.13 0.34 7.76
C PHE A 733 -4.31 1.44 7.09
N LEU A 734 -3.62 2.21 7.91
CA LEU A 734 -2.78 3.32 7.48
C LEU A 734 -1.34 3.03 7.90
N GLY A 735 -0.39 3.29 7.01
CA GLY A 735 1.04 3.15 7.26
C GLY A 735 1.78 4.37 6.75
N SER A 736 2.42 5.10 7.65
CA SER A 736 3.28 6.23 7.32
C SER A 736 4.75 5.86 7.47
N LEU A 737 5.56 6.53 6.65
CA LEU A 737 7.00 6.48 6.70
C LEU A 737 7.54 7.91 6.72
N ALA A 738 8.39 8.20 7.69
CA ALA A 738 9.25 9.36 7.66
C ALA A 738 10.64 8.92 7.21
N ILE A 739 11.18 9.60 6.21
CA ILE A 739 12.53 9.37 5.68
C ILE A 739 13.35 10.63 5.90
N ASP A 740 14.58 10.45 6.38
CA ASP A 740 15.62 11.46 6.49
C ASP A 740 16.95 10.85 6.03
N ILE A 741 17.29 11.08 4.77
CA ILE A 741 18.55 10.68 4.13
C ILE A 741 19.47 11.88 4.14
N SER A 742 20.63 11.72 4.78
CA SER A 742 21.69 12.73 4.82
C SER A 742 23.02 12.11 4.42
N GLY A 743 23.84 12.88 3.70
CA GLY A 743 25.17 12.47 3.27
C GLY A 743 26.23 13.44 3.79
N GLY A 744 27.29 12.91 4.38
CA GLY A 744 28.50 13.66 4.72
C GLY A 744 29.69 13.05 3.99
N MET A 745 30.61 13.91 3.53
CA MET A 745 31.84 13.48 2.89
C MET A 745 33.02 14.27 3.45
N GLU A 746 34.00 13.53 3.95
CA GLU A 746 35.32 14.03 4.30
C GLU A 746 36.30 13.60 3.22
N PHE A 747 37.06 14.53 2.67
CA PHE A 747 38.03 14.24 1.62
C PHE A 747 39.31 15.02 1.86
N SER A 748 40.45 14.33 1.87
CA SER A 748 41.77 14.94 2.01
C SER A 748 42.74 14.41 0.96
N LEU A 749 43.17 15.28 0.05
CA LEU A 749 44.25 14.97 -0.90
C LEU A 749 45.60 14.78 -0.18
N TRP A 750 45.82 15.48 0.92
CA TRP A 750 47.09 15.43 1.66
C TRP A 750 47.25 14.09 2.38
N TYR A 751 46.21 13.66 3.11
CA TYR A 751 46.21 12.36 3.78
C TYR A 751 45.92 11.19 2.83
N ARG A 752 45.46 11.50 1.61
CA ARG A 752 45.02 10.51 0.60
C ARG A 752 43.93 9.59 1.14
N GLU A 753 43.01 10.17 1.90
CA GLU A 753 41.88 9.48 2.51
C GLU A 753 40.56 10.16 2.16
N SER A 754 39.53 9.36 1.98
CA SER A 754 38.16 9.82 1.86
C SER A 754 37.24 8.97 2.71
N LYS A 755 36.33 9.62 3.42
CA LYS A 755 35.28 8.96 4.20
C LYS A 755 33.94 9.53 3.79
N THR A 756 33.05 8.67 3.34
CA THR A 756 31.67 9.03 3.01
C THR A 756 30.74 8.32 3.97
N ASN A 757 29.79 9.06 4.53
CA ASN A 757 28.76 8.53 5.41
C ASN A 757 27.38 8.94 4.89
N VAL A 758 26.58 7.96 4.49
CA VAL A 758 25.19 8.15 4.11
C VAL A 758 24.31 7.56 5.21
N LYS A 759 23.66 8.43 5.97
CA LYS A 759 22.74 8.06 7.05
C LYS A 759 21.32 8.06 6.52
N ASN A 760 20.66 6.90 6.55
CA ASN A 760 19.26 6.77 6.22
C ASN A 760 18.46 6.50 7.49
N ARG A 761 17.81 7.54 8.01
CA ARG A 761 16.90 7.44 9.16
C ARG A 761 15.48 7.23 8.68
N VAL A 762 14.85 6.19 9.20
CA VAL A 762 13.52 5.76 8.79
C VAL A 762 12.66 5.55 10.03
N ALA A 763 11.55 6.28 10.13
CA ALA A 763 10.54 6.04 11.15
C ALA A 763 9.23 5.60 10.50
N MET A 764 8.76 4.41 10.85
CA MET A 764 7.55 3.82 10.31
C MET A 764 6.49 3.71 11.41
N PHE A 765 5.26 4.11 11.09
CA PHE A 765 4.12 3.92 11.96
C PHE A 765 2.97 3.30 11.17
N ILE A 766 2.48 2.13 11.61
CA ILE A 766 1.33 1.47 11.01
C ILE A 766 0.22 1.37 12.06
N ALA A 767 -0.97 1.86 11.72
CA ALA A 767 -2.17 1.76 12.52
C ALA A 767 -3.27 1.04 11.72
N GLY A 768 -3.82 -0.01 12.31
CA GLY A 768 -5.02 -0.69 11.81
C GLY A 768 -6.15 -0.51 12.80
N ASN A 769 -7.24 0.14 12.40
CA ASN A 769 -8.46 0.26 13.18
C ASN A 769 -9.58 -0.52 12.51
N THR A 770 -10.17 -1.47 13.22
CA THR A 770 -11.36 -2.19 12.77
C THR A 770 -12.45 -1.97 13.80
N GLU A 771 -13.55 -1.36 13.39
CA GLU A 771 -14.67 -1.04 14.27
C GLU A 771 -16.01 -1.46 13.68
N VAL A 772 -16.97 -1.71 14.57
CA VAL A 772 -18.37 -1.92 14.23
C VAL A 772 -19.18 -0.86 14.98
N ASP A 773 -19.85 -0.03 14.21
CA ASP A 773 -20.68 1.06 14.68
C ASP A 773 -22.16 0.68 14.52
N SER A 774 -22.85 0.62 15.65
CA SER A 774 -24.30 0.49 15.71
C SER A 774 -24.98 1.74 16.26
N PHE A 775 -24.37 2.92 16.06
CA PHE A 775 -24.81 4.26 16.48
C PHE A 775 -24.87 4.47 18.00
N PHE A 776 -25.56 3.61 18.74
CA PHE A 776 -25.65 3.64 20.19
C PHE A 776 -24.50 2.92 20.90
N ILE A 777 -23.70 2.14 20.17
CA ILE A 777 -22.45 1.57 20.67
C ILE A 777 -21.44 1.43 19.52
N LYS A 778 -20.20 1.74 19.83
CA LYS A 778 -19.05 1.44 18.98
C LYS A 778 -18.18 0.40 19.67
N THR A 779 -17.78 -0.62 18.93
CA THR A 779 -16.81 -1.60 19.39
C THR A 779 -15.72 -1.75 18.36
N GLY A 780 -14.47 -1.87 18.79
CA GLY A 780 -13.38 -1.95 17.84
C GLY A 780 -12.07 -2.44 18.43
N MET A 781 -11.12 -2.62 17.53
CA MET A 781 -9.76 -2.98 17.82
C MET A 781 -8.82 -2.13 16.98
N GLU A 782 -7.94 -1.43 17.66
CA GLU A 782 -6.83 -0.71 17.09
C GLU A 782 -5.54 -1.51 17.30
N THR A 783 -4.74 -1.67 16.26
CA THR A 783 -3.40 -2.26 16.32
C THR A 783 -2.41 -1.24 15.81
N THR A 784 -1.41 -0.90 16.62
CA THR A 784 -0.34 0.01 16.23
C THR A 784 1.01 -0.69 16.22
N LEU A 785 1.85 -0.29 15.28
CA LEU A 785 3.21 -0.76 15.10
C LEU A 785 4.10 0.45 14.86
N GLU A 786 5.17 0.55 15.66
CA GLU A 786 6.12 1.66 15.61
C GLU A 786 7.52 1.07 15.44
N VAL A 787 8.26 1.59 14.46
CA VAL A 787 9.64 1.21 14.16
C VAL A 787 10.45 2.47 13.91
N GLU A 788 11.56 2.64 14.60
CA GLU A 788 12.53 3.72 14.34
C GLU A 788 13.88 3.07 14.04
N THR A 789 14.31 3.07 12.77
CA THR A 789 15.54 2.41 12.35
C THR A 789 16.46 3.41 11.64
N THR A 790 17.76 3.19 11.78
CA THR A 790 18.79 3.91 11.04
C THR A 790 19.65 2.89 10.32
N LEU A 791 19.87 3.10 9.02
CA LEU A 791 20.80 2.33 8.20
C LEU A 791 21.90 3.28 7.74
N ASP A 792 23.12 3.06 8.23
CA ASP A 792 24.29 3.85 7.90
C ASP A 792 25.13 3.09 6.87
N PHE A 793 25.41 3.74 5.73
CA PHE A 793 26.36 3.25 4.75
C PHE A 793 27.63 4.08 4.83
N ILE A 794 28.71 3.44 5.25
CA ILE A 794 30.01 4.08 5.47
C ILE A 794 30.99 3.52 4.45
N SER A 795 31.63 4.40 3.69
CA SER A 795 32.71 4.05 2.76
C SER A 795 33.97 4.77 3.19
N THR A 796 35.03 4.01 3.46
CA THR A 796 36.37 4.53 3.79
C THR A 796 37.33 4.11 2.69
N VAL A 797 37.97 5.09 2.06
CA VAL A 797 38.88 4.92 0.93
C VAL A 797 40.23 5.48 1.30
N GLN A 798 41.28 4.65 1.26
CA GLN A 798 42.67 5.10 1.33
C GLN A 798 43.29 4.90 -0.05
N PHE A 799 43.57 6.02 -0.73
CA PHE A 799 44.02 6.05 -2.12
C PHE A 799 45.52 6.39 -2.24
N SER A 800 46.32 5.95 -1.26
CA SER A 800 47.76 6.19 -1.22
C SER A 800 48.56 5.38 -2.24
N GLN A 801 48.15 4.14 -2.51
CA GLN A 801 48.72 3.21 -3.48
C GLN A 801 47.59 2.49 -4.23
N TYR A 802 47.78 2.24 -5.53
CA TYR A 802 46.85 1.44 -6.33
C TYR A 802 47.18 -0.07 -6.21
N PRO A 803 46.18 -0.96 -6.06
CA PRO A 803 44.74 -0.69 -5.93
C PRO A 803 44.39 -0.06 -4.57
N PHE A 804 43.45 0.89 -4.58
CA PHE A 804 43.04 1.60 -3.38
C PHE A 804 42.43 0.66 -2.35
N LEU A 805 42.67 0.94 -1.06
CA LEU A 805 41.99 0.23 0.02
C LEU A 805 40.61 0.83 0.21
N VAL A 806 39.58 0.07 -0.13
CA VAL A 806 38.17 0.46 0.03
C VAL A 806 37.52 -0.45 1.06
N CYS A 807 37.05 0.11 2.17
CA CYS A 807 36.24 -0.59 3.14
C CYS A 807 34.84 0.02 3.18
N MET A 808 33.84 -0.80 2.90
CA MET A 808 32.44 -0.44 2.97
C MET A 808 31.75 -1.20 4.11
N GLN A 809 30.93 -0.48 4.86
CA GLN A 809 30.11 -0.99 5.94
C GLN A 809 28.66 -0.60 5.70
N MET A 810 27.77 -1.56 5.91
CA MET A 810 26.34 -1.32 5.98
C MET A 810 25.86 -1.72 7.37
N ASP A 811 25.69 -0.71 8.23
CA ASP A 811 25.38 -0.89 9.63
C ASP A 811 23.93 -0.51 9.93
N ARG A 812 23.21 -1.40 10.61
CA ARG A 812 21.88 -1.11 11.14
C ARG A 812 22.00 -0.87 12.62
N VAL A 813 21.62 0.34 13.02
CA VAL A 813 21.60 0.74 14.43
C VAL A 813 20.49 0.00 15.19
N GLU A 814 20.78 -0.33 16.44
CA GLU A 814 19.79 -0.88 17.37
C GLU A 814 18.55 0.02 17.47
N SER A 815 17.37 -0.58 17.31
CA SER A 815 16.13 0.16 17.06
C SER A 815 14.97 -0.27 17.95
N PRO A 816 14.18 0.67 18.51
CA PRO A 816 12.98 0.31 19.26
C PRO A 816 11.88 -0.20 18.33
N PHE A 817 11.27 -1.32 18.72
CA PHE A 817 10.13 -1.92 18.05
C PHE A 817 8.96 -2.06 19.01
N ARG A 818 7.90 -1.29 18.77
CA ARG A 818 6.75 -1.25 19.68
C ARG A 818 5.50 -1.71 18.95
N ARG A 819 4.74 -2.59 19.60
CA ARG A 819 3.44 -3.02 19.12
C ARG A 819 2.40 -2.89 20.22
N TYR A 820 1.25 -2.33 19.87
CA TYR A 820 0.10 -2.25 20.78
C TYR A 820 -1.14 -2.78 20.11
N VAL A 821 -1.98 -3.42 20.90
CA VAL A 821 -3.33 -3.81 20.52
C VAL A 821 -4.27 -3.24 21.57
N THR A 822 -5.16 -2.36 21.15
CA THR A 822 -6.13 -1.69 22.00
C THR A 822 -7.52 -2.11 21.55
N LYS A 823 -8.26 -2.76 22.45
CA LYS A 823 -9.66 -3.10 22.25
C LYS A 823 -10.53 -2.11 22.98
N TYR A 824 -11.64 -1.68 22.37
CA TYR A 824 -12.54 -0.74 23.01
C TYR A 824 -14.01 -1.02 22.74
N GLU A 825 -14.84 -0.60 23.69
CA GLU A 825 -16.30 -0.53 23.59
C GLU A 825 -16.71 0.84 24.16
N SER A 826 -17.50 1.61 23.42
CA SER A 826 -17.87 2.98 23.82
C SER A 826 -19.33 3.27 23.54
N LEU A 827 -19.98 3.95 24.49
CA LEU A 827 -21.32 4.50 24.33
C LEU A 827 -21.24 5.99 23.98
N PRO A 828 -22.21 6.55 23.20
CA PRO A 828 -22.29 7.99 22.90
C PRO A 828 -22.29 8.89 24.15
N SER A 829 -22.79 8.38 25.27
CA SER A 829 -22.76 9.04 26.58
C SER A 829 -21.34 9.28 27.17
N GLY A 830 -20.28 8.81 26.53
CA GLY A 830 -18.88 9.00 26.96
C GLY A 830 -18.29 7.87 27.81
N ARG A 831 -19.11 6.90 28.29
CA ARG A 831 -18.59 5.73 29.01
C ARG A 831 -17.87 4.79 28.05
N ARG A 832 -16.63 4.46 28.36
CA ARG A 832 -15.73 3.67 27.50
C ARG A 832 -15.05 2.55 28.30
N TYR A 833 -15.01 1.37 27.71
CA TYR A 833 -14.11 0.28 28.08
C TYR A 833 -12.91 0.29 27.13
N THR A 834 -11.71 0.16 27.69
CA THR A 834 -10.47 0.05 26.92
C THR A 834 -9.58 -1.02 27.54
N ALA A 835 -9.08 -1.93 26.72
CA ALA A 835 -8.08 -2.91 27.11
C ALA A 835 -6.90 -2.84 26.13
N ARG A 836 -5.74 -2.39 26.64
CA ARG A 836 -4.52 -2.26 25.87
C ARG A 836 -3.52 -3.34 26.27
N ARG A 837 -2.95 -4.02 25.28
CA ARG A 837 -1.82 -4.94 25.45
C ARG A 837 -0.70 -4.50 24.53
N GLY A 838 0.47 -4.25 25.09
CA GLY A 838 1.66 -3.86 24.34
C GLY A 838 2.80 -4.84 24.50
N LYS A 839 3.74 -4.81 23.55
CA LYS A 839 5.09 -5.32 23.76
C LYS A 839 6.05 -4.33 23.12
N ALA A 840 7.05 -3.90 23.89
CA ALA A 840 8.20 -3.17 23.38
C ALA A 840 9.37 -4.14 23.35
N GLU A 841 10.05 -4.21 22.22
CA GLU A 841 11.24 -5.00 21.99
C GLU A 841 12.31 -4.06 21.41
N LEU A 842 13.58 -4.41 21.60
CA LEU A 842 14.70 -3.72 21.00
C LEU A 842 15.26 -4.65 19.91
N LEU A 843 15.27 -4.19 18.67
CA LEU A 843 15.84 -4.93 17.56
C LEU A 843 17.35 -4.71 17.57
N ALA A 844 18.10 -5.77 17.83
CA ALA A 844 19.55 -5.72 17.90
C ALA A 844 20.15 -5.11 16.62
N GLY A 845 21.10 -4.21 16.81
CA GLY A 845 21.92 -3.68 15.72
C GLY A 845 22.78 -4.78 15.10
N ASN A 846 23.11 -4.62 13.82
CA ASN A 846 23.94 -5.57 13.09
C ASN A 846 24.55 -4.93 11.84
N GLU A 847 25.78 -5.34 11.53
CA GLU A 847 26.36 -5.10 10.21
C GLU A 847 25.92 -6.20 9.23
N TYR A 848 25.68 -5.80 7.99
CA TYR A 848 25.40 -6.73 6.89
C TYR A 848 26.67 -7.00 6.09
N PRO A 849 27.05 -8.28 5.89
CA PRO A 849 28.25 -8.59 5.14
C PRO A 849 28.11 -8.19 3.67
N LEU A 850 29.18 -7.72 3.07
CA LEU A 850 29.30 -7.52 1.62
C LEU A 850 30.11 -8.68 1.03
N HIS A 851 30.67 -8.50 -0.16
CA HIS A 851 31.56 -9.50 -0.76
C HIS A 851 32.82 -9.71 0.10
N GLN A 852 33.40 -10.93 0.04
CA GLN A 852 34.52 -11.34 0.89
C GLN A 852 35.77 -10.45 0.74
N GLU A 853 36.03 -9.91 -0.45
CA GLU A 853 37.19 -9.05 -0.69
C GLU A 853 37.06 -7.72 0.09
N ASN A 854 35.86 -7.14 0.19
CA ASN A 854 35.59 -6.00 1.06
C ASN A 854 35.93 -6.32 2.53
N SER A 855 35.50 -7.49 3.05
CA SER A 855 35.86 -7.89 4.42
C SER A 855 37.37 -8.08 4.62
N ASN A 856 38.11 -8.45 3.57
CA ASN A 856 39.57 -8.52 3.61
C ASN A 856 40.20 -7.11 3.62
N MET A 857 39.64 -6.16 2.86
CA MET A 857 40.07 -4.76 2.85
C MET A 857 39.76 -4.07 4.18
N CYS A 858 38.56 -4.25 4.73
CA CYS A 858 38.19 -3.72 6.05
C CYS A 858 39.10 -4.22 7.17
N ARG A 859 39.55 -5.48 7.11
CA ARG A 859 40.55 -6.01 8.06
C ARG A 859 41.90 -5.29 7.99
N LYS A 860 42.28 -4.75 6.84
CA LYS A 860 43.50 -3.94 6.68
C LYS A 860 43.28 -2.51 7.18
N VAL A 861 42.15 -1.91 6.84
CA VAL A 861 41.78 -0.55 7.25
C VAL A 861 41.65 -0.46 8.78
N PHE A 862 41.00 -1.44 9.40
CA PHE A 862 40.84 -1.53 10.86
C PHE A 862 41.90 -2.41 11.54
N GLY A 863 42.90 -2.87 10.80
CA GLY A 863 44.00 -3.64 11.37
C GLY A 863 44.76 -2.77 12.36
N ALA A 864 45.05 -3.29 13.56
CA ALA A 864 45.79 -2.57 14.57
C ALA A 864 47.13 -2.09 13.98
N LYS A 865 47.27 -0.77 13.79
CA LYS A 865 48.60 -0.17 13.76
C LYS A 865 49.22 -0.52 15.11
N SER A 866 50.34 -1.23 15.08
CA SER A 866 51.21 -1.36 16.24
C SER A 866 51.41 0.01 16.86
N ASP A 867 51.19 0.10 18.17
CA ASP A 867 51.62 1.21 19.02
C ASP A 867 53.12 1.48 18.86
N SER A 868 53.49 2.27 17.84
CA SER A 868 54.88 2.72 17.67
C SER A 868 54.98 4.17 17.17
N SER A 869 53.95 4.99 17.37
CA SER A 869 54.05 6.43 17.16
C SER A 869 53.28 7.24 18.21
N SER A 870 53.28 6.78 19.46
CA SER A 870 53.09 7.66 20.62
C SER A 870 54.46 8.23 21.02
N ASN A 871 55.00 9.14 20.21
CA ASN A 871 55.94 10.18 20.62
C ASN A 871 56.29 11.08 19.42
N TRP A 872 56.09 12.38 19.62
CA TRP A 872 56.37 13.54 18.73
C TRP A 872 55.23 13.81 17.73
N PHE A 873 54.36 14.81 17.88
CA PHE A 873 54.37 16.07 18.63
C PHE A 873 52.99 16.33 19.26
#